data_AF-A0A1I4YIN9-F1
#
_entry.id   AF-A0A1I4YIN9-F1
#
_cell.length_a   1.000
_cell.length_b   1.000
_cell.length_c   1.000
_cell.angle_alpha   90.00
_cell.angle_beta   90.00
_cell.angle_gamma   90.00
#
_symmetry.space_group_name_H-M   'P 1'
#
loop_
_entity.id
_entity.type
_entity.pdbx_description
1 polymer ?
#
loop_
_entity_poly.entity_id
_entity_poly.type
_entity_poly.pdbx_seq_one_letter_code
_entity_poly.pdbx_strand_id
1 'polypeptide(L)'
;MPVARRQVLAAAAAAPLVASTLGGTSAAAETVRETGDYLVGRGIADVTGPAAENGMMGYSMPQQQTAGIHLRTLARAFVVADGEKRIAFVTAELGAVFQSVHQGVLRKLRETYGDLYTEQNVLLNATHTHAACGGDSHYAAYDLAILGFQEQTYNAVVDGITEAISRAHADLKPGTAHLGRAVLTDASANRSRSAFDLNPQPDKDHFPLGIDPAVTVLRFAQGSRDVGAITWFATHGTSMTNTNRLISSDNKGYAAFAWEQLDADFVACFAQTNAGDMSPNLNLSPGSGPTEDEFENTRIIGDRQFRAAKRAFDAAQEQITGAVDHRMCFVDLSKVTVDGRFTPDGEQHTTCTAAIGVSMLAGSREDGPGLPIPEGIRNPFLDWLGGADAPIPDGLADAQAPKPIAVPFGAMKPYPWCPEVLPLQLIRIGQLHLVTVPAECTIVAGLRLRQAVADELGVPLENVLVQGYANAYSQYVTTPEEYDAQQYEGASTLFGRYTLPAYQQEFARLAAAMRSGASVPPGPTPRDLRGKLINFQPGVVFDDKPPGREFGDVLTEPATRYRRAEQVTAEFVTGHPKNDLRTDGTFAEVQRQVGGEWRRVADDRHWSTKYHWTRSGAATSTAKITWDIPPSAPAGRYRIVHHGNWKNGWNGEISAFTGTTRAFVVT
;
A
#
# COMPACT_ATOMS: atom_id res chain seq x y z
N MET A 1 6.30 -67.55 37.42
CA MET A 1 6.28 -69.02 37.18
C MET A 1 5.65 -69.25 35.81
N PRO A 2 5.96 -70.34 35.08
CA PRO A 2 7.24 -71.04 34.96
C PRO A 2 7.80 -71.04 33.51
N VAL A 3 9.04 -71.52 33.38
CA VAL A 3 9.85 -71.68 32.16
C VAL A 3 9.47 -72.95 31.37
N ALA A 4 9.57 -72.96 30.02
CA ALA A 4 10.04 -74.09 29.16
C ALA A 4 9.73 -73.89 27.65
N ARG A 5 10.45 -74.42 26.65
CA ARG A 5 11.88 -74.83 26.50
C ARG A 5 12.13 -75.30 25.03
N ARG A 6 13.43 -75.34 24.66
CA ARG A 6 14.14 -75.97 23.49
C ARG A 6 14.42 -75.00 22.32
N GLN A 7 15.66 -74.59 22.00
CA GLN A 7 16.97 -75.27 21.81
C GLN A 7 17.01 -76.35 20.71
N VAL A 8 17.83 -76.12 19.66
CA VAL A 8 18.90 -76.99 19.10
C VAL A 8 19.90 -76.12 18.29
N LEU A 9 21.19 -76.51 18.22
CA LEU A 9 22.29 -75.92 17.42
C LEU A 9 22.85 -77.00 16.45
N ALA A 10 23.67 -76.74 15.42
CA ALA A 10 24.39 -75.55 14.92
C ALA A 10 24.24 -75.47 13.37
N ALA A 11 25.08 -74.91 12.48
CA ALA A 11 26.41 -74.24 12.48
C ALA A 11 26.43 -73.28 11.25
N ALA A 12 26.97 -72.06 11.32
CA ALA A 12 28.38 -71.61 11.34
C ALA A 12 29.18 -71.81 10.02
N ALA A 13 29.26 -70.76 9.19
CA ALA A 13 30.43 -70.45 8.34
C ALA A 13 30.42 -68.97 7.85
N ALA A 14 31.56 -68.30 8.01
CA ALA A 14 32.01 -67.03 7.40
C ALA A 14 31.24 -65.70 7.68
N ALA A 15 32.02 -64.63 7.84
CA ALA A 15 31.62 -63.27 8.22
C ALA A 15 32.40 -62.23 7.37
N PRO A 16 32.19 -60.90 7.51
CA PRO A 16 31.09 -60.18 8.17
C PRO A 16 30.28 -59.29 7.21
N LEU A 17 28.95 -59.21 7.36
CA LEU A 17 28.20 -58.08 6.82
C LEU A 17 28.33 -56.89 7.77
N VAL A 18 28.94 -55.80 7.29
CA VAL A 18 28.82 -54.48 7.94
C VAL A 18 27.39 -53.99 7.72
N ALA A 19 26.72 -53.57 8.79
CA ALA A 19 25.35 -53.11 8.72
C ALA A 19 25.25 -51.84 7.85
N SER A 20 24.52 -51.93 6.74
CA SER A 20 24.12 -50.78 5.95
C SER A 20 23.06 -49.98 6.71
N THR A 21 23.49 -49.00 7.50
CA THR A 21 22.61 -47.92 7.95
C THR A 21 22.06 -47.20 6.73
N LEU A 22 20.77 -47.40 6.44
CA LEU A 22 20.05 -46.62 5.44
C LEU A 22 19.88 -45.18 5.94
N GLY A 23 20.95 -44.41 5.79
CA GLY A 23 20.88 -42.95 5.85
C GLY A 23 20.05 -42.47 4.67
N GLY A 24 18.77 -42.21 4.90
CA GLY A 24 17.93 -41.48 3.96
C GLY A 24 18.45 -40.05 3.84
N THR A 25 19.22 -39.78 2.80
CA THR A 25 19.82 -38.48 2.53
C THR A 25 18.74 -37.45 2.19
N SER A 26 18.32 -36.65 3.18
CA SER A 26 17.60 -35.39 2.92
C SER A 26 18.58 -34.35 2.40
N ALA A 27 19.00 -34.53 1.15
CA ALA A 27 19.93 -33.66 0.45
C ALA A 27 19.52 -33.53 -1.02
N ALA A 28 18.35 -32.93 -1.26
CA ALA A 28 18.15 -32.16 -2.49
C ALA A 28 18.94 -30.86 -2.33
N ALA A 29 20.23 -30.90 -2.69
CA ALA A 29 21.06 -29.71 -2.68
C ALA A 29 20.59 -28.76 -3.79
N GLU A 30 20.25 -27.53 -3.45
CA GLU A 30 20.04 -26.45 -4.42
C GLU A 30 21.41 -26.05 -5.02
N THR A 31 21.90 -26.84 -5.98
CA THR A 31 23.04 -26.44 -6.81
C THR A 31 22.57 -25.55 -7.96
N VAL A 32 22.24 -24.30 -7.64
CA VAL A 32 22.22 -23.22 -8.65
C VAL A 32 23.67 -22.88 -8.96
N ARG A 33 24.13 -23.17 -10.19
CA ARG A 33 25.30 -22.54 -10.83
C ARG A 33 25.48 -23.02 -12.28
N GLU A 34 24.91 -22.26 -13.20
CA GLU A 34 25.66 -21.54 -14.23
C GLU A 34 24.77 -20.39 -14.75
N THR A 35 25.36 -19.22 -15.03
CA THR A 35 24.73 -17.94 -15.45
C THR A 35 23.60 -17.35 -14.60
N GLY A 36 23.85 -16.13 -14.07
CA GLY A 36 22.94 -14.97 -14.11
C GLY A 36 21.54 -14.97 -13.46
N ASP A 37 20.99 -16.11 -13.07
CA ASP A 37 19.54 -16.26 -12.87
C ASP A 37 19.12 -16.20 -11.39
N TYR A 38 18.05 -15.46 -11.12
CA TYR A 38 17.40 -15.39 -9.81
C TYR A 38 16.37 -16.51 -9.66
N LEU A 39 15.95 -16.80 -8.43
CA LEU A 39 14.61 -17.32 -8.21
C LEU A 39 13.65 -16.14 -8.10
N VAL A 40 12.59 -16.15 -8.91
CA VAL A 40 11.53 -15.14 -8.89
C VAL A 40 10.19 -15.81 -8.66
N GLY A 41 9.42 -15.32 -7.70
CA GLY A 41 8.04 -15.72 -7.44
C GLY A 41 7.15 -14.50 -7.23
N ARG A 42 5.88 -14.60 -7.63
CA ARG A 42 4.90 -13.51 -7.61
C ARG A 42 3.64 -13.91 -6.84
N GLY A 43 2.99 -12.95 -6.21
CA GLY A 43 1.76 -13.19 -5.47
C GLY A 43 0.85 -11.97 -5.47
N ILE A 44 -0.45 -12.23 -5.45
CA ILE A 44 -1.48 -11.20 -5.34
C ILE A 44 -2.55 -11.67 -4.35
N ALA A 45 -3.01 -10.79 -3.47
CA ALA A 45 -4.04 -11.08 -2.48
C ALA A 45 -4.87 -9.83 -2.14
N ASP A 46 -6.06 -10.05 -1.58
CA ASP A 46 -7.04 -9.01 -1.25
C ASP A 46 -6.72 -8.36 0.10
N VAL A 47 -6.68 -7.03 0.14
CA VAL A 47 -6.51 -6.21 1.37
C VAL A 47 -7.70 -5.26 1.58
N THR A 48 -8.84 -5.54 0.94
CA THR A 48 -10.04 -4.70 1.02
C THR A 48 -10.62 -4.70 2.44
N GLY A 49 -10.61 -3.53 3.08
CA GLY A 49 -11.24 -3.28 4.38
C GLY A 49 -12.77 -3.13 4.30
N PRO A 50 -13.42 -2.64 5.38
CA PRO A 50 -14.87 -2.63 5.45
C PRO A 50 -15.54 -1.64 4.49
N ALA A 51 -16.38 -2.17 3.59
CA ALA A 51 -17.04 -1.42 2.53
C ALA A 51 -18.15 -0.45 2.99
N ALA A 52 -18.50 -0.39 4.28
CA ALA A 52 -19.39 0.66 4.79
C ALA A 52 -19.04 1.09 6.22
N GLU A 53 -19.36 2.35 6.54
CA GLU A 53 -19.26 2.95 7.88
C GLU A 53 -17.85 2.80 8.50
N ASN A 54 -16.79 2.88 7.68
CA ASN A 54 -15.39 2.94 8.10
C ASN A 54 -14.73 4.21 7.55
N GLY A 55 -14.00 4.98 8.36
CA GLY A 55 -13.25 6.14 7.86
C GLY A 55 -12.25 5.76 6.76
N MET A 56 -12.10 6.61 5.75
CA MET A 56 -11.15 6.44 4.66
C MET A 56 -9.81 7.11 5.01
N MET A 57 -8.70 6.53 4.56
CA MET A 57 -7.34 7.00 4.87
C MET A 57 -6.84 7.99 3.83
N GLY A 58 -6.18 9.07 4.25
CA GLY A 58 -5.60 10.09 3.38
C GLY A 58 -6.11 11.48 3.72
N TYR A 59 -7.26 11.86 3.16
CA TYR A 59 -7.86 13.19 3.28
C TYR A 59 -8.22 13.66 4.71
N SER A 60 -8.17 12.77 5.71
CA SER A 60 -8.40 13.12 7.12
C SER A 60 -9.78 13.74 7.41
N MET A 61 -10.80 13.36 6.64
CA MET A 61 -12.18 13.86 6.72
C MET A 61 -13.08 12.91 7.54
N PRO A 62 -13.57 13.28 8.74
CA PRO A 62 -14.41 12.39 9.56
C PRO A 62 -15.73 11.95 8.90
N GLN A 63 -16.22 12.73 7.94
CA GLN A 63 -17.43 12.45 7.15
C GLN A 63 -17.16 11.51 5.97
N GLN A 64 -15.90 11.34 5.54
CA GLN A 64 -15.53 10.44 4.45
C GLN A 64 -15.40 9.01 4.98
N GLN A 65 -16.56 8.38 5.17
CA GLN A 65 -16.66 6.96 5.52
C GLN A 65 -17.06 6.14 4.30
N THR A 66 -16.58 4.91 4.18
CA THR A 66 -16.97 3.99 3.12
C THR A 66 -18.49 3.81 3.03
N ALA A 67 -18.98 3.59 1.81
CA ALA A 67 -20.38 3.36 1.44
C ALA A 67 -20.48 2.50 0.16
N GLY A 68 -19.48 1.65 -0.08
CA GLY A 68 -19.41 0.77 -1.24
C GLY A 68 -17.99 0.44 -1.70
N ILE A 69 -17.90 -0.24 -2.83
CA ILE A 69 -16.66 -0.59 -3.56
C ILE A 69 -16.85 -0.18 -5.02
N HIS A 70 -15.85 0.50 -5.56
CA HIS A 70 -15.65 0.71 -6.99
C HIS A 70 -14.62 -0.27 -7.53
N LEU A 71 -13.48 -0.38 -6.86
CA LEU A 71 -12.41 -1.30 -7.20
C LEU A 71 -11.74 -1.76 -5.89
N ARG A 72 -11.73 -3.08 -5.65
CA ARG A 72 -11.05 -3.67 -4.49
C ARG A 72 -9.57 -3.27 -4.42
N THR A 73 -9.03 -3.28 -3.20
CA THR A 73 -7.62 -3.01 -2.93
C THR A 73 -6.85 -4.31 -2.75
N LEU A 74 -5.72 -4.44 -3.46
CA LEU A 74 -4.90 -5.64 -3.52
C LEU A 74 -3.46 -5.37 -3.03
N ALA A 75 -2.83 -6.39 -2.45
CA ALA A 75 -1.39 -6.44 -2.22
C ALA A 75 -0.72 -7.30 -3.30
N ARG A 76 0.31 -6.75 -3.95
CA ARG A 76 1.12 -7.42 -4.98
C ARG A 76 2.53 -7.59 -4.48
N ALA A 77 3.00 -8.83 -4.47
CA ALA A 77 4.28 -9.24 -3.92
C ALA A 77 5.18 -9.88 -4.98
N PHE A 78 6.48 -9.59 -4.90
CA PHE A 78 7.54 -10.30 -5.60
C PHE A 78 8.58 -10.76 -4.59
N VAL A 79 8.92 -12.05 -4.61
CA VAL A 79 10.10 -12.58 -3.92
C VAL A 79 11.18 -12.80 -4.97
N VAL A 80 12.33 -12.16 -4.77
CA VAL A 80 13.53 -12.30 -5.62
C VAL A 80 14.66 -12.82 -4.75
N ALA A 81 15.31 -13.90 -5.17
CA ALA A 81 16.43 -14.52 -4.44
C ALA A 81 17.59 -14.88 -5.39
N ASP A 82 18.82 -14.76 -4.91
CA ASP A 82 20.05 -15.13 -5.66
C ASP A 82 20.66 -16.48 -5.22
N GLY A 83 19.96 -17.21 -4.36
CA GLY A 83 20.41 -18.46 -3.75
C GLY A 83 21.00 -18.31 -2.35
N GLU A 84 21.54 -17.14 -1.99
CA GLU A 84 22.06 -16.85 -0.64
C GLU A 84 21.14 -15.88 0.12
N LYS A 85 20.71 -14.82 -0.55
CA LYS A 85 19.83 -13.78 -0.04
C LYS A 85 18.55 -13.74 -0.85
N ARG A 86 17.54 -13.13 -0.23
CA ARG A 86 16.24 -12.86 -0.85
C ARG A 86 15.70 -11.52 -0.39
N ILE A 87 14.78 -10.97 -1.16
CA ILE A 87 13.94 -9.83 -0.78
C ILE A 87 12.48 -10.20 -1.06
N ALA A 88 11.57 -9.86 -0.14
CA ALA A 88 10.14 -9.80 -0.41
C ALA A 88 9.75 -8.33 -0.59
N PHE A 89 9.45 -7.93 -1.83
CA PHE A 89 8.93 -6.61 -2.16
C PHE A 89 7.41 -6.68 -2.26
N VAL A 90 6.68 -5.82 -1.54
CA VAL A 90 5.22 -5.72 -1.63
C VAL A 90 4.78 -4.28 -1.82
N THR A 91 3.91 -4.03 -2.80
CA THR A 91 3.09 -2.83 -2.87
C THR A 91 1.64 -3.19 -2.56
N ALA A 92 1.05 -2.53 -1.58
CA ALA A 92 -0.36 -2.66 -1.23
C ALA A 92 -1.15 -1.41 -1.62
N GLU A 93 -2.38 -1.59 -2.09
CA GLU A 93 -3.28 -0.49 -2.47
C GLU A 93 -3.92 0.15 -1.24
N LEU A 94 -3.10 0.90 -0.49
CA LEU A 94 -3.42 1.55 0.78
C LEU A 94 -3.06 3.03 0.74
N GLY A 95 -3.52 3.80 1.72
CA GLY A 95 -3.06 5.16 1.96
C GLY A 95 -1.60 5.21 2.43
N ALA A 96 -1.20 4.33 3.34
CA ALA A 96 0.20 4.18 3.76
C ALA A 96 0.44 2.77 4.34
N VAL A 97 1.70 2.37 4.47
CA VAL A 97 2.06 1.22 5.32
C VAL A 97 2.46 1.75 6.69
N PHE A 98 1.65 1.50 7.71
CA PHE A 98 1.99 1.88 9.08
C PHE A 98 2.94 0.90 9.75
N GLN A 99 3.68 1.38 10.76
CA GLN A 99 4.59 0.55 11.56
C GLN A 99 3.89 -0.63 12.24
N SER A 100 2.62 -0.45 12.61
CA SER A 100 1.69 -1.47 13.11
C SER A 100 1.50 -2.63 12.12
N VAL A 101 1.31 -2.33 10.83
CA VAL A 101 1.13 -3.29 9.74
C VAL A 101 2.44 -4.04 9.50
N HIS A 102 3.56 -3.34 9.39
CA HIS A 102 4.89 -3.95 9.22
C HIS A 102 5.23 -4.90 10.39
N GLN A 103 5.02 -4.47 11.64
CA GLN A 103 5.14 -5.34 12.81
C GLN A 103 4.16 -6.53 12.78
N GLY A 104 2.96 -6.37 12.20
CA GLY A 104 1.96 -7.42 12.05
C GLY A 104 2.37 -8.52 11.08
N VAL A 105 2.74 -8.11 9.87
CA VAL A 105 3.20 -8.98 8.80
C VAL A 105 4.45 -9.75 9.22
N LEU A 106 5.45 -9.08 9.81
CA LEU A 106 6.66 -9.75 10.30
C LEU A 106 6.39 -10.82 11.36
N ARG A 107 5.38 -10.64 12.23
CA ARG A 107 4.99 -11.69 13.19
C ARG A 107 4.41 -12.91 12.48
N LYS A 108 3.44 -12.73 11.58
CA LYS A 108 2.80 -13.85 10.85
C LYS A 108 3.77 -14.58 9.91
N LEU A 109 4.66 -13.84 9.25
CA LEU A 109 5.74 -14.43 8.47
C LEU A 109 6.69 -15.24 9.36
N ARG A 110 7.03 -14.75 10.56
CA ARG A 110 7.89 -15.49 11.49
C ARG A 110 7.24 -16.77 12.03
N GLU A 111 5.94 -16.74 12.28
CA GLU A 111 5.15 -17.92 12.68
C GLU A 111 5.19 -19.04 11.62
N THR A 112 5.27 -18.68 10.33
CA THR A 112 5.22 -19.61 9.20
C THR A 112 6.61 -20.02 8.69
N TYR A 113 7.53 -19.06 8.58
CA TYR A 113 8.82 -19.19 7.89
C TYR A 113 10.05 -19.02 8.81
N GLY A 114 9.83 -18.84 10.13
CA GLY A 114 10.92 -18.54 11.06
C GLY A 114 11.63 -17.24 10.70
N ASP A 115 12.97 -17.23 10.80
CA ASP A 115 13.78 -16.04 10.54
C ASP A 115 14.12 -15.84 9.04
N LEU A 116 13.40 -16.50 8.12
CA LEU A 116 13.61 -16.36 6.66
C LEU A 116 13.16 -14.99 6.11
N TYR A 117 12.15 -14.40 6.76
CA TYR A 117 11.59 -13.09 6.43
C TYR A 117 11.60 -12.21 7.68
N THR A 118 12.38 -11.13 7.63
CA THR A 118 12.69 -10.22 8.74
C THR A 118 12.62 -8.77 8.25
N GLU A 119 12.72 -7.80 9.16
CA GLU A 119 12.82 -6.37 8.84
C GLU A 119 14.01 -6.03 7.91
N GLN A 120 15.02 -6.90 7.83
CA GLN A 120 16.14 -6.72 6.91
C GLN A 120 15.72 -6.94 5.45
N ASN A 121 14.86 -7.93 5.18
CA ASN A 121 14.59 -8.43 3.83
C ASN A 121 13.11 -8.48 3.41
N VAL A 122 12.22 -7.88 4.20
CA VAL A 122 10.85 -7.57 3.80
C VAL A 122 10.77 -6.06 3.55
N LEU A 123 10.18 -5.68 2.42
CA LEU A 123 9.78 -4.32 2.11
C LEU A 123 8.28 -4.30 1.85
N LEU A 124 7.57 -3.46 2.59
CA LEU A 124 6.15 -3.19 2.41
C LEU A 124 6.00 -1.70 2.05
N ASN A 125 5.43 -1.38 0.90
CA ASN A 125 5.08 -0.01 0.50
C ASN A 125 3.61 0.11 0.07
N ALA A 126 3.13 1.35 -0.06
CA ALA A 126 1.77 1.65 -0.48
C ALA A 126 1.71 2.34 -1.85
N THR A 127 0.60 2.16 -2.57
CA THR A 127 0.27 3.00 -3.75
C THR A 127 -0.12 4.43 -3.38
N HIS A 128 -0.40 4.69 -2.09
CA HIS A 128 -0.92 5.96 -1.57
C HIS A 128 -2.28 6.36 -2.19
N THR A 129 -3.21 5.40 -2.25
CA THR A 129 -4.63 5.68 -2.57
C THR A 129 -5.31 6.34 -1.38
N HIS A 130 -5.98 7.47 -1.60
CA HIS A 130 -6.81 8.15 -0.60
C HIS A 130 -8.26 7.60 -0.57
N ALA A 131 -8.52 6.52 -1.31
CA ALA A 131 -9.81 5.86 -1.40
C ALA A 131 -9.82 4.44 -0.78
N ALA A 132 -8.86 4.13 0.11
CA ALA A 132 -8.84 2.91 0.91
C ALA A 132 -9.37 3.15 2.36
N CYS A 133 -9.71 2.07 3.07
CA CYS A 133 -10.06 2.14 4.48
C CYS A 133 -8.84 2.56 5.34
N GLY A 134 -9.09 3.36 6.39
CA GLY A 134 -8.11 3.62 7.44
C GLY A 134 -8.42 2.88 8.75
N GLY A 135 -7.64 3.19 9.78
CA GLY A 135 -7.76 2.59 11.11
C GLY A 135 -6.76 1.46 11.40
N ASP A 136 -5.75 1.27 10.56
CA ASP A 136 -4.74 0.21 10.67
C ASP A 136 -3.41 0.69 11.28
N SER A 137 -3.33 1.96 11.69
CA SER A 137 -2.24 2.52 12.50
C SER A 137 -2.34 2.06 13.97
N HIS A 138 -1.25 2.19 14.73
CA HIS A 138 -1.33 2.21 16.20
C HIS A 138 -1.03 3.61 16.79
N TYR A 139 -0.62 4.54 15.94
CA TYR A 139 -0.25 5.91 16.28
C TYR A 139 -1.42 6.85 15.98
N ALA A 140 -1.90 7.51 17.03
CA ALA A 140 -3.19 8.19 17.05
C ALA A 140 -3.39 9.23 15.94
N ALA A 141 -2.34 9.94 15.52
CA ALA A 141 -2.42 11.00 14.50
C ALA A 141 -3.04 10.52 13.18
N TYR A 142 -2.86 9.24 12.84
CA TYR A 142 -3.34 8.66 11.58
C TYR A 142 -4.76 8.07 11.68
N ASP A 143 -5.28 7.87 12.90
CA ASP A 143 -6.63 7.33 13.14
C ASP A 143 -7.64 8.40 13.64
N LEU A 144 -7.21 9.66 13.81
CA LEU A 144 -8.05 10.76 14.34
C LEU A 144 -9.37 10.92 13.58
N ALA A 145 -9.32 10.89 12.24
CA ALA A 145 -10.50 11.03 11.37
C ALA A 145 -11.33 9.73 11.26
N ILE A 146 -10.73 8.58 11.60
CA ILE A 146 -11.38 7.26 11.57
C ILE A 146 -12.04 6.93 12.93
N LEU A 147 -11.88 7.80 13.94
CA LEU A 147 -12.33 7.63 15.33
C LEU A 147 -11.62 6.46 16.05
N GLY A 148 -10.37 6.20 15.68
CA GLY A 148 -9.52 5.17 16.29
C GLY A 148 -9.35 3.89 15.44
N PHE A 149 -8.74 2.89 16.07
CA PHE A 149 -8.25 1.66 15.44
C PHE A 149 -9.39 0.75 14.96
N GLN A 150 -9.34 0.34 13.69
CA GLN A 150 -10.31 -0.54 13.05
C GLN A 150 -9.68 -1.92 12.83
N GLU A 151 -9.83 -2.80 13.83
CA GLU A 151 -9.25 -4.16 13.84
C GLU A 151 -9.57 -4.96 12.56
N GLN A 152 -10.78 -4.81 12.01
CA GLN A 152 -11.18 -5.47 10.77
C GLN A 152 -10.37 -4.99 9.55
N THR A 153 -10.04 -3.69 9.47
CA THR A 153 -9.13 -3.15 8.45
C THR A 153 -7.71 -3.66 8.67
N TYR A 154 -7.20 -3.55 9.91
CA TYR A 154 -5.84 -4.00 10.26
C TYR A 154 -5.60 -5.47 9.90
N ASN A 155 -6.53 -6.35 10.28
CA ASN A 155 -6.42 -7.78 9.99
C ASN A 155 -6.52 -8.06 8.48
N ALA A 156 -7.43 -7.41 7.74
CA ALA A 156 -7.50 -7.57 6.29
C ALA A 156 -6.19 -7.17 5.59
N VAL A 157 -5.58 -6.06 6.01
CA VAL A 157 -4.31 -5.56 5.49
C VAL A 157 -3.14 -6.48 5.83
N VAL A 158 -2.97 -6.84 7.10
CA VAL A 158 -1.87 -7.71 7.55
C VAL A 158 -1.97 -9.10 6.93
N ASP A 159 -3.18 -9.65 6.83
CA ASP A 159 -3.41 -11.01 6.36
C ASP A 159 -3.25 -11.08 4.84
N GLY A 160 -3.82 -10.12 4.10
CA GLY A 160 -3.64 -10.02 2.65
C GLY A 160 -2.18 -9.77 2.24
N ILE A 161 -1.43 -8.92 2.96
CA ILE A 161 0.00 -8.75 2.68
C ILE A 161 0.79 -10.03 2.97
N THR A 162 0.51 -10.70 4.09
CA THR A 162 1.18 -11.98 4.46
C THR A 162 0.88 -13.07 3.43
N GLU A 163 -0.37 -13.14 2.96
CA GLU A 163 -0.82 -14.09 1.95
C GLU A 163 -0.20 -13.78 0.57
N ALA A 164 -0.09 -12.50 0.17
CA ALA A 164 0.61 -12.12 -1.06
C ALA A 164 2.08 -12.57 -1.04
N ILE A 165 2.80 -12.36 0.07
CA ILE A 165 4.18 -12.84 0.25
C ILE A 165 4.23 -14.37 0.23
N SER A 166 3.26 -15.05 0.84
CA SER A 166 3.19 -16.52 0.89
C SER A 166 2.93 -17.13 -0.49
N ARG A 167 2.03 -16.53 -1.28
CA ARG A 167 1.79 -16.86 -2.69
C ARG A 167 3.07 -16.65 -3.53
N ALA A 168 3.76 -15.52 -3.32
CA ALA A 168 5.02 -15.23 -4.01
C ALA A 168 6.16 -16.18 -3.61
N HIS A 169 6.25 -16.59 -2.35
CA HIS A 169 7.19 -17.62 -1.89
C HIS A 169 6.90 -18.98 -2.55
N ALA A 170 5.64 -19.40 -2.59
CA ALA A 170 5.22 -20.66 -3.19
C ALA A 170 5.42 -20.72 -4.71
N ASP A 171 5.44 -19.56 -5.39
CA ASP A 171 5.64 -19.44 -6.84
C ASP A 171 7.12 -19.29 -7.27
N LEU A 172 8.09 -19.36 -6.34
CA LEU A 172 9.53 -19.22 -6.64
C LEU A 172 10.01 -20.22 -7.69
N LYS A 173 10.50 -19.72 -8.84
CA LYS A 173 11.10 -20.51 -9.93
C LYS A 173 12.31 -19.78 -10.54
N PRO A 174 13.23 -20.49 -11.21
CA PRO A 174 14.31 -19.86 -11.98
C PRO A 174 13.78 -18.83 -12.97
N GLY A 175 14.40 -17.66 -12.98
CA GLY A 175 13.91 -16.49 -13.68
C GLY A 175 14.92 -15.36 -13.81
N THR A 176 14.62 -14.42 -14.69
CA THR A 176 15.45 -13.23 -14.92
C THR A 176 14.69 -11.98 -14.50
N ALA A 177 15.45 -10.90 -14.27
CA ALA A 177 14.92 -9.57 -14.08
C ALA A 177 15.60 -8.59 -15.06
N HIS A 178 14.87 -7.60 -15.57
CA HIS A 178 15.40 -6.62 -16.53
C HIS A 178 14.94 -5.21 -16.17
N LEU A 179 15.81 -4.20 -16.32
CA LEU A 179 15.46 -2.79 -16.18
C LEU A 179 14.99 -2.19 -17.49
N GLY A 180 13.83 -1.55 -17.42
CA GLY A 180 13.24 -0.72 -18.45
C GLY A 180 13.03 0.70 -17.96
N ARG A 181 13.12 1.68 -18.86
CA ARG A 181 12.93 3.11 -18.54
C ARG A 181 12.07 3.78 -19.60
N ALA A 182 11.22 4.70 -19.17
CA ALA A 182 10.43 5.58 -20.02
C ALA A 182 10.23 6.95 -19.36
N VAL A 183 9.59 7.85 -20.09
CA VAL A 183 9.22 9.19 -19.61
C VAL A 183 7.70 9.36 -19.72
N LEU A 184 7.11 10.02 -18.72
CA LEU A 184 5.69 10.36 -18.64
C LEU A 184 5.52 11.77 -18.06
N THR A 185 5.02 12.71 -18.86
CA THR A 185 4.94 14.14 -18.51
C THR A 185 3.51 14.68 -18.39
N ASP A 186 2.49 13.84 -18.61
CA ASP A 186 1.08 14.25 -18.63
C ASP A 186 0.22 13.47 -17.61
N ALA A 187 0.83 12.95 -16.55
CA ALA A 187 0.15 12.21 -15.48
C ALA A 187 0.34 12.78 -14.07
N SER A 188 1.15 13.83 -13.90
CA SER A 188 1.31 14.55 -12.63
C SER A 188 1.57 16.05 -12.86
N ALA A 189 1.29 16.84 -11.83
CA ALA A 189 1.59 18.27 -11.74
C ALA A 189 2.14 18.60 -10.34
N ASN A 190 2.99 19.62 -10.23
CA ASN A 190 3.53 20.04 -8.93
C ASN A 190 2.51 20.90 -8.16
N ARG A 191 2.03 20.40 -7.02
CA ARG A 191 1.04 21.09 -6.19
C ARG A 191 1.64 22.17 -5.27
N SER A 192 2.95 22.12 -5.05
CA SER A 192 3.68 23.03 -4.13
C SER A 192 4.81 23.77 -4.85
N ARG A 193 4.51 24.21 -6.09
CA ARG A 193 5.48 24.74 -7.05
C ARG A 193 6.36 25.87 -6.50
N SER A 194 5.79 26.76 -5.68
CA SER A 194 6.52 27.88 -5.09
C SER A 194 7.45 27.47 -3.94
N ALA A 195 7.33 26.26 -3.38
CA ALA A 195 8.35 25.66 -2.52
C ALA A 195 9.46 25.03 -3.37
N PHE A 196 9.10 24.28 -4.41
CA PHE A 196 10.05 23.71 -5.38
C PHE A 196 10.98 24.78 -5.98
N ASP A 197 10.45 25.95 -6.35
CA ASP A 197 11.22 27.03 -6.96
C ASP A 197 12.27 27.67 -6.02
N LEU A 198 12.20 27.44 -4.69
CA LEU A 198 13.23 27.87 -3.73
C LEU A 198 14.49 27.00 -3.75
N ASN A 199 14.42 25.78 -4.30
CA ASN A 199 15.60 24.91 -4.38
C ASN A 199 16.71 25.56 -5.25
N PRO A 200 17.99 25.23 -4.99
CA PRO A 200 19.13 25.60 -5.83
C PRO A 200 18.93 25.25 -7.31
N GLN A 201 19.57 26.03 -8.19
CA GLN A 201 19.41 25.86 -9.63
C GLN A 201 19.74 24.44 -10.14
N PRO A 202 20.81 23.74 -9.68
CA PRO A 202 21.12 22.37 -10.14
C PRO A 202 20.01 21.35 -9.87
N ASP A 203 19.27 21.50 -8.77
CA ASP A 203 18.14 20.62 -8.44
C ASP A 203 16.95 20.88 -9.39
N LYS A 204 16.70 22.15 -9.71
CA LYS A 204 15.64 22.56 -10.63
C LYS A 204 15.97 22.23 -12.09
N ASP A 205 17.24 22.26 -12.46
CA ASP A 205 17.72 21.84 -13.78
C ASP A 205 17.54 20.33 -14.02
N HIS A 206 17.51 19.52 -12.95
CA HIS A 206 17.16 18.09 -13.02
C HIS A 206 15.66 17.87 -13.30
N PHE A 207 14.80 18.77 -12.80
CA PHE A 207 13.34 18.73 -12.97
C PHE A 207 12.81 20.01 -13.64
N PRO A 208 13.14 20.28 -14.92
CA PRO A 208 12.84 21.55 -15.57
C PRO A 208 11.33 21.86 -15.70
N LEU A 209 10.49 20.82 -15.65
CA LEU A 209 9.03 20.94 -15.63
C LEU A 209 8.45 21.13 -14.21
N GLY A 210 9.26 20.99 -13.17
CA GLY A 210 8.83 20.90 -11.77
C GLY A 210 8.19 19.56 -11.38
N ILE A 211 8.27 18.53 -12.23
CA ILE A 211 7.78 17.17 -11.97
C ILE A 211 8.93 16.16 -12.10
N ASP A 212 8.82 14.99 -11.48
CA ASP A 212 9.66 13.81 -11.79
C ASP A 212 8.94 12.94 -12.83
N PRO A 213 9.34 12.99 -14.12
CA PRO A 213 8.64 12.29 -15.19
C PRO A 213 9.18 10.87 -15.41
N ALA A 214 10.12 10.39 -14.57
CA ALA A 214 10.81 9.13 -14.79
C ALA A 214 9.91 7.94 -14.47
N VAL A 215 9.74 7.04 -15.44
CA VAL A 215 9.08 5.74 -15.25
C VAL A 215 10.16 4.67 -15.33
N THR A 216 10.40 3.98 -14.21
CA THR A 216 11.33 2.83 -14.16
C THR A 216 10.53 1.55 -13.97
N VAL A 217 10.87 0.50 -14.72
CA VAL A 217 10.25 -0.82 -14.63
C VAL A 217 11.31 -1.88 -14.34
N LEU A 218 11.07 -2.71 -13.33
CA LEU A 218 11.73 -3.99 -13.14
C LEU A 218 10.80 -5.08 -13.68
N ARG A 219 11.13 -5.58 -14.87
CA ARG A 219 10.45 -6.68 -15.56
C ARG A 219 10.94 -8.02 -15.01
N PHE A 220 10.03 -8.97 -14.82
CA PHE A 220 10.34 -10.31 -14.34
C PHE A 220 9.87 -11.40 -15.31
N ALA A 221 10.71 -12.41 -15.51
CA ALA A 221 10.37 -13.64 -16.24
C ALA A 221 10.65 -14.90 -15.40
N GLN A 222 9.85 -15.95 -15.58
CA GLN A 222 10.15 -17.32 -15.12
C GLN A 222 10.40 -18.18 -16.36
N GLY A 223 11.61 -18.71 -16.50
CA GLY A 223 12.07 -19.25 -17.77
C GLY A 223 11.87 -18.24 -18.91
N SER A 224 11.18 -18.65 -19.98
CA SER A 224 10.89 -17.77 -21.13
C SER A 224 9.56 -17.01 -21.05
N ARG A 225 8.80 -17.09 -19.95
CA ARG A 225 7.52 -16.38 -19.79
C ARG A 225 7.70 -15.16 -18.92
N ASP A 226 7.28 -13.99 -19.41
CA ASP A 226 7.10 -12.81 -18.59
C ASP A 226 6.00 -13.04 -17.55
N VAL A 227 6.31 -12.80 -16.28
CA VAL A 227 5.42 -13.13 -15.16
C VAL A 227 4.92 -11.93 -14.36
N GLY A 228 5.60 -10.80 -14.46
CA GLY A 228 5.17 -9.58 -13.78
C GLY A 228 6.11 -8.41 -13.97
N ALA A 229 5.74 -7.28 -13.39
CA ALA A 229 6.55 -6.07 -13.38
C ALA A 229 6.32 -5.27 -12.09
N ILE A 230 7.37 -4.60 -11.60
CA ILE A 230 7.24 -3.47 -10.68
C ILE A 230 7.53 -2.18 -11.45
N THR A 231 6.62 -1.22 -11.37
CA THR A 231 6.70 0.10 -11.99
C THR A 231 6.82 1.17 -10.92
N TRP A 232 7.80 2.06 -11.06
CA TRP A 232 8.00 3.23 -10.21
C TRP A 232 7.70 4.51 -11.00
N PHE A 233 6.84 5.36 -10.44
CA PHE A 233 6.49 6.69 -10.99
C PHE A 233 5.86 7.58 -9.90
N ALA A 234 6.20 8.87 -9.87
CA ALA A 234 5.81 9.80 -8.82
C ALA A 234 4.45 10.48 -9.10
N THR A 235 3.37 10.06 -8.42
CA THR A 235 2.02 10.66 -8.51
C THR A 235 1.14 10.19 -7.36
N HIS A 236 0.51 11.09 -6.60
CA HIS A 236 -0.46 10.74 -5.54
C HIS A 236 -1.64 9.89 -6.06
N GLY A 237 -2.16 9.00 -5.22
CA GLY A 237 -3.42 8.29 -5.47
C GLY A 237 -4.63 9.11 -5.01
N THR A 238 -4.77 10.32 -5.53
CA THR A 238 -5.78 11.34 -5.18
C THR A 238 -6.63 11.75 -6.39
N SER A 239 -6.82 10.85 -7.37
CA SER A 239 -7.73 11.10 -8.49
C SER A 239 -9.20 10.96 -8.08
N MET A 240 -9.51 10.04 -7.16
CA MET A 240 -10.77 9.96 -6.44
C MET A 240 -10.77 10.97 -5.27
N THR A 241 -11.75 11.87 -5.22
CA THR A 241 -11.74 13.02 -4.30
C THR A 241 -12.11 12.68 -2.85
N ASN A 242 -11.97 13.66 -1.94
CA ASN A 242 -12.47 13.56 -0.57
C ASN A 242 -14.01 13.48 -0.45
N THR A 243 -14.75 13.63 -1.56
CA THR A 243 -16.20 13.42 -1.61
C THR A 243 -16.60 12.00 -2.01
N ASN A 244 -15.68 11.25 -2.64
CA ASN A 244 -15.87 9.83 -2.92
C ASN A 244 -16.02 9.02 -1.63
N ARG A 245 -16.95 8.07 -1.64
CA ARG A 245 -17.22 7.13 -0.54
C ARG A 245 -17.11 5.65 -0.95
N LEU A 246 -16.72 5.36 -2.19
CA LEU A 246 -16.45 4.00 -2.64
C LEU A 246 -14.98 3.64 -2.39
N ILE A 247 -14.72 2.41 -1.91
CA ILE A 247 -13.36 1.88 -1.89
C ILE A 247 -12.84 1.83 -3.33
N SER A 248 -11.65 2.39 -3.56
CA SER A 248 -10.98 2.42 -4.86
C SER A 248 -9.48 2.33 -4.67
N SER A 249 -8.84 1.53 -5.53
CA SER A 249 -7.38 1.44 -5.63
C SER A 249 -6.73 2.64 -6.37
N ASP A 250 -7.55 3.63 -6.74
CA ASP A 250 -7.17 4.88 -7.43
C ASP A 250 -6.37 4.66 -8.74
N ASN A 251 -5.66 5.67 -9.22
CA ASN A 251 -5.07 5.69 -10.57
C ASN A 251 -3.99 4.61 -10.76
N LYS A 252 -3.16 4.34 -9.74
CA LYS A 252 -2.15 3.27 -9.76
C LYS A 252 -2.78 1.88 -9.77
N GLY A 253 -3.86 1.66 -9.02
CA GLY A 253 -4.56 0.39 -9.05
C GLY A 253 -5.37 0.17 -10.33
N TYR A 254 -5.90 1.24 -10.96
CA TYR A 254 -6.42 1.13 -12.33
C TYR A 254 -5.32 0.76 -13.33
N ALA A 255 -4.12 1.34 -13.21
CA ALA A 255 -2.98 0.99 -14.08
C ALA A 255 -2.58 -0.49 -13.93
N ALA A 256 -2.59 -1.01 -12.69
CA ALA A 256 -2.38 -2.43 -12.39
C ALA A 256 -3.49 -3.30 -13.01
N PHE A 257 -4.75 -3.01 -12.67
CA PHE A 257 -5.93 -3.69 -13.22
C PHE A 257 -5.89 -3.76 -14.75
N ALA A 258 -5.67 -2.63 -15.43
CA ALA A 258 -5.66 -2.54 -16.88
C ALA A 258 -4.58 -3.42 -17.55
N TRP A 259 -3.44 -3.64 -16.88
CA TRP A 259 -2.41 -4.56 -17.35
C TRP A 259 -2.80 -6.03 -17.09
N GLU A 260 -3.30 -6.33 -15.89
CA GLU A 260 -3.68 -7.70 -15.48
C GLU A 260 -4.88 -8.24 -16.25
N GLN A 261 -5.73 -7.37 -16.83
CA GLN A 261 -6.77 -7.78 -17.79
C GLN A 261 -6.21 -8.33 -19.12
N LEU A 262 -4.92 -8.15 -19.43
CA LEU A 262 -4.29 -8.68 -20.66
C LEU A 262 -3.76 -10.12 -20.50
N ASP A 263 -3.33 -10.49 -19.29
CA ASP A 263 -2.89 -11.83 -18.92
C ASP A 263 -3.21 -12.05 -17.44
N ALA A 264 -4.19 -12.92 -17.15
CA ALA A 264 -4.68 -13.16 -15.79
C ALA A 264 -3.64 -13.85 -14.88
N ASP A 265 -2.56 -14.41 -15.42
CA ASP A 265 -1.46 -14.92 -14.61
C ASP A 265 -0.47 -13.80 -14.23
N PHE A 266 -0.41 -12.69 -14.98
CA PHE A 266 0.59 -11.62 -14.80
C PHE A 266 0.28 -10.78 -13.57
N VAL A 267 1.32 -10.37 -12.82
CA VAL A 267 1.19 -9.47 -11.67
C VAL A 267 1.80 -8.11 -12.02
N ALA A 268 0.99 -7.04 -12.00
CA ALA A 268 1.39 -5.69 -12.38
C ALA A 268 1.42 -4.75 -11.18
N CYS A 269 2.61 -4.47 -10.65
CA CYS A 269 2.79 -3.65 -9.47
C CYS A 269 3.12 -2.19 -9.85
N PHE A 270 2.38 -1.22 -9.30
CA PHE A 270 2.60 0.22 -9.51
C PHE A 270 2.94 0.89 -8.19
N ALA A 271 4.23 0.97 -7.89
CA ALA A 271 4.77 1.59 -6.69
C ALA A 271 4.84 3.12 -6.80
N GLN A 272 4.95 3.76 -5.63
CA GLN A 272 5.35 5.16 -5.48
C GLN A 272 6.87 5.32 -5.46
N THR A 273 7.34 6.54 -5.70
CA THR A 273 8.74 6.96 -5.45
C THR A 273 8.79 8.15 -4.47
N ASN A 274 9.06 9.33 -5.00
CA ASN A 274 9.25 10.65 -4.41
C ASN A 274 8.09 11.55 -4.84
N ALA A 275 6.87 11.15 -4.46
CA ALA A 275 5.63 11.77 -4.94
C ALA A 275 5.10 12.92 -4.07
N GLY A 276 5.80 13.34 -3.01
CA GLY A 276 5.28 14.23 -1.96
C GLY A 276 4.65 15.54 -2.44
N ASP A 277 5.04 16.05 -3.60
CA ASP A 277 4.50 17.26 -4.23
C ASP A 277 3.85 17.00 -5.62
N MET A 278 3.61 15.74 -5.99
CA MET A 278 3.12 15.30 -7.32
C MET A 278 1.62 14.93 -7.33
N SER A 279 0.74 15.89 -7.63
CA SER A 279 -0.70 15.64 -7.76
C SER A 279 -1.07 15.04 -9.12
N PRO A 280 -2.02 14.08 -9.21
CA PRO A 280 -2.64 13.64 -10.47
C PRO A 280 -3.64 14.65 -11.05
N ASN A 281 -4.11 15.62 -10.26
CA ASN A 281 -5.12 16.60 -10.64
C ASN A 281 -4.46 17.71 -11.47
N LEU A 282 -4.42 17.54 -12.79
CA LEU A 282 -3.56 18.34 -13.68
C LEU A 282 -3.94 19.83 -13.76
N ASN A 283 -5.17 20.19 -13.35
CA ASN A 283 -5.61 21.59 -13.26
C ASN A 283 -5.33 22.21 -11.87
N LEU A 284 -4.66 21.48 -10.96
CA LEU A 284 -4.38 21.88 -9.57
C LEU A 284 -5.66 22.22 -8.77
N SER A 285 -6.70 21.41 -8.96
CA SER A 285 -7.97 21.48 -8.22
C SER A 285 -8.55 20.07 -8.05
N PRO A 286 -9.16 19.70 -6.91
CA PRO A 286 -9.55 18.33 -6.63
C PRO A 286 -10.55 17.80 -7.65
N GLY A 287 -10.25 16.65 -8.25
CA GLY A 287 -11.09 16.04 -9.28
C GLY A 287 -11.08 16.78 -10.62
N SER A 288 -10.11 17.68 -10.88
CA SER A 288 -10.02 18.48 -12.10
C SER A 288 -8.69 18.27 -12.85
N GLY A 289 -8.80 17.98 -14.15
CA GLY A 289 -7.70 17.66 -15.04
C GLY A 289 -7.29 16.19 -14.90
N PRO A 290 -7.49 15.34 -15.93
CA PRO A 290 -7.71 15.69 -17.35
C PRO A 290 -9.14 16.09 -17.74
N THR A 291 -10.12 15.82 -16.88
CA THR A 291 -11.56 16.12 -17.02
C THR A 291 -12.11 16.62 -15.67
N GLU A 292 -13.42 16.80 -15.55
CA GLU A 292 -14.09 17.16 -14.27
C GLU A 292 -14.84 15.98 -13.63
N ASP A 293 -14.59 14.74 -14.09
CA ASP A 293 -15.15 13.51 -13.49
C ASP A 293 -14.03 12.70 -12.83
N GLU A 294 -14.14 12.45 -11.52
CA GLU A 294 -13.10 11.79 -10.72
C GLU A 294 -12.82 10.35 -11.19
N PHE A 295 -13.83 9.62 -11.67
CA PHE A 295 -13.65 8.27 -12.18
C PHE A 295 -12.89 8.30 -13.51
N GLU A 296 -13.29 9.15 -14.45
CA GLU A 296 -12.62 9.30 -15.74
C GLU A 296 -11.19 9.86 -15.58
N ASN A 297 -10.96 10.76 -14.62
CA ASN A 297 -9.61 11.23 -14.27
C ASN A 297 -8.75 10.08 -13.76
N THR A 298 -9.26 9.32 -12.78
CA THR A 298 -8.59 8.11 -12.25
C THR A 298 -8.26 7.12 -13.37
N ARG A 299 -9.20 6.93 -14.32
CA ARG A 299 -9.02 6.07 -15.50
C ARG A 299 -7.92 6.58 -16.43
N ILE A 300 -7.94 7.86 -16.81
CA ILE A 300 -6.99 8.43 -17.77
C ILE A 300 -5.57 8.50 -17.17
N ILE A 301 -5.43 8.93 -15.91
CA ILE A 301 -4.14 9.01 -15.23
C ILE A 301 -3.54 7.60 -15.03
N GLY A 302 -4.37 6.61 -14.69
CA GLY A 302 -3.92 5.21 -14.62
C GLY A 302 -3.58 4.60 -15.97
N ASP A 303 -4.37 4.85 -17.02
CA ASP A 303 -4.12 4.43 -18.41
C ASP A 303 -2.80 5.02 -18.95
N ARG A 304 -2.51 6.29 -18.63
CA ARG A 304 -1.22 6.94 -18.93
C ARG A 304 -0.05 6.24 -18.24
N GLN A 305 -0.17 5.97 -16.94
CA GLN A 305 0.83 5.22 -16.17
C GLN A 305 1.04 3.81 -16.76
N PHE A 306 -0.03 3.07 -17.02
CA PHE A 306 0.02 1.75 -17.65
C PHE A 306 0.75 1.77 -19.01
N ARG A 307 0.40 2.69 -19.90
CA ARG A 307 1.06 2.80 -21.21
C ARG A 307 2.52 3.17 -21.11
N ALA A 308 2.90 4.04 -20.16
CA ALA A 308 4.31 4.38 -19.94
C ALA A 308 5.10 3.20 -19.36
N ALA A 309 4.51 2.48 -18.41
CA ALA A 309 5.07 1.26 -17.86
C ALA A 309 5.26 0.18 -18.93
N LYS A 310 4.27 -0.01 -19.82
CA LYS A 310 4.39 -0.96 -20.93
C LYS A 310 5.49 -0.57 -21.92
N ARG A 311 5.66 0.73 -22.23
CA ARG A 311 6.82 1.22 -23.02
C ARG A 311 8.15 0.92 -22.35
N ALA A 312 8.27 1.17 -21.04
CA ALA A 312 9.48 0.86 -20.28
C ALA A 312 9.76 -0.66 -20.27
N PHE A 313 8.74 -1.48 -20.01
CA PHE A 313 8.80 -2.94 -20.01
C PHE A 313 9.26 -3.52 -21.36
N ASP A 314 8.72 -3.01 -22.48
CA ASP A 314 9.09 -3.46 -23.83
C ASP A 314 10.49 -2.99 -24.22
N ALA A 315 10.97 -1.88 -23.64
CA ALA A 315 12.35 -1.39 -23.76
C ALA A 315 13.33 -2.05 -22.77
N ALA A 316 12.88 -2.94 -21.88
CA ALA A 316 13.70 -3.54 -20.83
C ALA A 316 14.67 -4.60 -21.38
N GLN A 317 15.77 -4.15 -21.99
CA GLN A 317 16.83 -5.01 -22.54
C GLN A 317 17.98 -5.23 -21.54
N GLU A 318 18.17 -4.32 -20.59
CA GLU A 318 19.23 -4.40 -19.57
C GLU A 318 18.89 -5.50 -18.55
N GLN A 319 19.54 -6.66 -18.63
CA GLN A 319 19.39 -7.70 -17.61
C GLN A 319 19.98 -7.22 -16.28
N ILE A 320 19.22 -7.39 -15.21
CA ILE A 320 19.72 -7.23 -13.84
C ILE A 320 20.64 -8.40 -13.51
N THR A 321 21.85 -8.12 -13.04
CA THR A 321 22.85 -9.14 -12.68
C THR A 321 23.59 -8.78 -11.40
N GLY A 322 24.01 -9.81 -10.66
CA GLY A 322 24.71 -9.68 -9.38
C GLY A 322 23.83 -9.97 -8.17
N ALA A 323 24.37 -9.81 -6.97
CA ALA A 323 23.73 -10.24 -5.73
C ALA A 323 22.46 -9.43 -5.37
N VAL A 324 21.58 -10.07 -4.60
CA VAL A 324 20.59 -9.42 -3.75
C VAL A 324 21.30 -9.03 -2.44
N ASP A 325 21.16 -7.79 -2.00
CA ASP A 325 21.68 -7.37 -0.68
C ASP A 325 20.73 -6.40 0.01
N HIS A 326 20.85 -6.27 1.32
CA HIS A 326 20.04 -5.36 2.13
C HIS A 326 20.79 -4.86 3.36
N ARG A 327 20.51 -3.63 3.79
CA ARG A 327 20.88 -3.11 5.11
C ARG A 327 19.68 -2.40 5.69
N MET A 328 19.31 -2.72 6.92
CA MET A 328 18.22 -2.05 7.63
C MET A 328 18.64 -1.70 9.05
N CYS A 329 18.20 -0.52 9.52
CA CYS A 329 18.18 -0.16 10.94
C CYS A 329 16.96 0.69 11.27
N PHE A 330 16.57 0.70 12.53
CA PHE A 330 15.70 1.72 13.09
C PHE A 330 16.53 2.95 13.47
N VAL A 331 15.97 4.15 13.29
CA VAL A 331 16.57 5.42 13.70
C VAL A 331 15.54 6.24 14.47
N ASP A 332 15.94 6.82 15.60
CA ASP A 332 15.12 7.78 16.34
C ASP A 332 15.30 9.17 15.72
N LEU A 333 14.42 9.52 14.78
CA LEU A 333 14.49 10.79 14.05
C LEU A 333 14.14 12.01 14.90
N SER A 334 13.74 11.85 16.18
CA SER A 334 13.47 12.99 17.05
C SER A 334 14.72 13.70 17.58
N LYS A 335 15.93 13.16 17.31
CA LYS A 335 17.19 13.59 17.95
C LYS A 335 18.47 13.21 17.19
N VAL A 336 18.43 13.04 15.86
CA VAL A 336 19.63 12.75 15.06
C VAL A 336 20.49 14.00 14.98
N THR A 337 21.72 13.93 15.49
CA THR A 337 22.76 14.93 15.20
C THR A 337 23.20 14.76 13.74
N VAL A 338 23.10 15.84 12.98
CA VAL A 338 23.40 15.89 11.54
C VAL A 338 24.73 16.60 11.34
N ASP A 339 25.67 15.91 10.72
CA ASP A 339 26.99 16.41 10.32
C ASP A 339 26.86 17.50 9.24
N GLY A 340 27.70 18.54 9.35
CA GLY A 340 27.67 19.70 8.46
C GLY A 340 27.83 19.40 6.98
N ARG A 341 28.38 18.24 6.60
CA ARG A 341 28.45 17.79 5.20
C ARG A 341 27.09 17.55 4.55
N PHE A 342 26.02 17.42 5.33
CA PHE A 342 24.65 17.20 4.83
C PHE A 342 23.74 18.43 5.00
N THR A 343 24.22 19.51 5.61
CA THR A 343 23.41 20.70 5.93
C THR A 343 23.73 21.85 4.96
N PRO A 344 22.75 22.70 4.58
CA PRO A 344 23.00 23.76 3.59
C PRO A 344 23.99 24.85 4.03
N ASP A 345 24.21 25.00 5.33
CA ASP A 345 25.11 25.99 5.93
C ASP A 345 26.48 25.42 6.32
N GLY A 346 26.70 24.12 6.19
CA GLY A 346 27.96 23.45 6.56
C GLY A 346 28.13 23.21 8.05
N GLU A 347 27.15 23.57 8.89
CA GLU A 347 27.22 23.49 10.35
C GLU A 347 26.51 22.25 10.90
N GLN A 348 26.90 21.81 12.10
CA GLN A 348 26.25 20.69 12.77
C GLN A 348 24.88 21.11 13.33
N HIS A 349 23.84 20.34 12.98
CA HIS A 349 22.47 20.54 13.46
C HIS A 349 21.93 19.29 14.16
N THR A 350 20.71 19.33 14.65
CA THR A 350 20.02 18.14 15.20
C THR A 350 18.54 18.21 14.83
N THR A 351 17.95 17.07 14.45
CA THR A 351 16.51 16.96 14.27
C THR A 351 15.76 17.06 15.60
N CYS A 352 14.46 17.32 15.57
CA CYS A 352 13.70 17.66 16.77
C CYS A 352 12.43 16.82 16.95
N THR A 353 11.81 16.93 18.14
CA THR A 353 10.55 16.24 18.47
C THR A 353 9.48 16.54 17.43
N ALA A 354 8.80 15.50 16.96
CA ALA A 354 7.83 15.61 15.88
C ALA A 354 6.71 16.65 16.16
N ALA A 355 6.45 17.53 15.20
CA ALA A 355 5.35 18.49 15.25
C ALA A 355 4.81 18.82 13.84
N ILE A 356 3.51 19.04 13.74
CA ILE A 356 2.85 19.56 12.52
C ILE A 356 2.69 21.08 12.60
N GLY A 357 2.81 21.75 11.45
CA GLY A 357 2.59 23.19 11.30
C GLY A 357 1.15 23.54 10.95
N VAL A 358 0.78 24.81 11.12
CA VAL A 358 -0.60 25.30 10.83
C VAL A 358 -1.06 24.97 9.40
N SER A 359 -0.18 25.06 8.39
CA SER A 359 -0.53 24.75 6.99
C SER A 359 -0.95 23.29 6.77
N MET A 360 -0.58 22.36 7.66
CA MET A 360 -1.03 20.97 7.59
C MET A 360 -2.55 20.85 7.82
N LEU A 361 -3.11 21.68 8.72
CA LEU A 361 -4.56 21.69 8.99
C LEU A 361 -5.39 22.17 7.79
N ALA A 362 -4.78 22.93 6.87
CA ALA A 362 -5.43 23.43 5.67
C ALA A 362 -5.49 22.41 4.50
N GLY A 363 -4.75 21.29 4.59
CA GLY A 363 -4.60 20.31 3.51
C GLY A 363 -3.88 20.85 2.26
N SER A 364 -3.69 19.99 1.25
CA SER A 364 -3.41 20.44 -0.12
C SER A 364 -4.71 20.95 -0.75
N ARG A 365 -4.69 22.12 -1.37
CA ARG A 365 -5.89 22.66 -2.04
C ARG A 365 -6.18 21.94 -3.35
N GLU A 366 -5.16 21.32 -3.92
CA GLU A 366 -5.09 20.75 -5.27
C GLU A 366 -5.60 19.30 -5.29
N ASP A 367 -5.38 18.55 -4.21
CA ASP A 367 -5.82 17.15 -4.07
C ASP A 367 -7.05 16.97 -3.18
N GLY A 368 -7.21 17.79 -2.13
CA GLY A 368 -8.30 17.68 -1.18
C GLY A 368 -8.09 18.62 0.01
N PRO A 369 -8.74 19.80 0.04
CA PRO A 369 -8.55 20.78 1.11
C PRO A 369 -8.95 20.21 2.46
N GLY A 370 -8.17 20.60 3.48
CA GLY A 370 -8.39 20.24 4.87
C GLY A 370 -9.63 20.91 5.48
N LEU A 371 -9.93 20.55 6.72
CA LEU A 371 -11.19 20.88 7.38
C LEU A 371 -11.34 22.39 7.66
N PRO A 372 -12.36 23.07 7.13
CA PRO A 372 -12.99 24.16 7.86
C PRO A 372 -13.77 23.51 9.02
N ILE A 373 -13.19 23.44 10.22
CA ILE A 373 -13.88 22.89 11.40
C ILE A 373 -14.87 23.95 11.93
N PRO A 374 -16.20 23.78 11.79
CA PRO A 374 -17.15 24.68 12.44
C PRO A 374 -17.12 24.46 13.97
N GLU A 375 -17.38 25.54 14.69
CA GLU A 375 -17.42 25.56 16.15
C GLU A 375 -18.44 24.53 16.69
N GLY A 376 -18.02 23.72 17.68
CA GLY A 376 -18.89 22.76 18.37
C GLY A 376 -18.83 21.30 17.90
N ILE A 377 -18.06 20.95 16.86
CA ILE A 377 -17.79 19.53 16.54
C ILE A 377 -16.94 18.90 17.65
N ARG A 378 -17.42 17.78 18.22
CA ARG A 378 -16.67 16.95 19.18
C ARG A 378 -16.18 15.67 18.52
N ASN A 379 -14.94 15.30 18.76
CA ASN A 379 -14.37 14.00 18.35
C ASN A 379 -14.06 13.20 19.64
N PRO A 380 -14.77 12.11 19.93
CA PRO A 380 -14.60 11.37 21.20
C PRO A 380 -13.23 10.72 21.34
N PHE A 381 -12.56 10.38 20.23
CA PHE A 381 -11.19 9.86 20.25
C PHE A 381 -10.19 10.95 20.62
N LEU A 382 -10.36 12.17 20.08
CA LEU A 382 -9.55 13.33 20.44
C LEU A 382 -9.77 13.76 21.90
N ASP A 383 -11.04 13.80 22.34
CA ASP A 383 -11.40 14.10 23.74
C ASP A 383 -10.75 13.08 24.69
N TRP A 384 -10.76 11.78 24.34
CA TRP A 384 -10.12 10.72 25.13
C TRP A 384 -8.59 10.85 25.22
N LEU A 385 -7.93 11.35 24.17
CA LEU A 385 -6.49 11.63 24.17
C LEU A 385 -6.12 12.89 25.00
N GLY A 386 -7.11 13.61 25.54
CA GLY A 386 -6.91 14.83 26.33
C GLY A 386 -7.02 16.12 25.52
N GLY A 387 -7.54 16.09 24.29
CA GLY A 387 -7.65 17.23 23.40
C GLY A 387 -6.38 17.52 22.58
N ALA A 388 -6.45 18.53 21.72
CA ALA A 388 -5.31 18.97 20.90
C ALA A 388 -4.41 20.01 21.59
N ASP A 389 -4.91 20.66 22.65
CA ASP A 389 -4.31 21.83 23.30
C ASP A 389 -3.13 21.50 24.25
N ALA A 390 -2.28 20.55 23.87
CA ALA A 390 -1.08 20.24 24.63
C ALA A 390 -0.09 21.41 24.56
N PRO A 391 0.53 21.82 25.69
CA PRO A 391 1.52 22.89 25.68
C PRO A 391 2.72 22.49 24.82
N ILE A 392 3.17 23.40 23.96
CA ILE A 392 4.39 23.25 23.17
C ILE A 392 5.57 23.20 24.16
N PRO A 393 6.41 22.15 24.16
CA PRO A 393 7.58 22.07 25.03
C PRO A 393 8.58 23.21 24.80
N ASP A 394 9.26 23.63 25.87
CA ASP A 394 10.31 24.66 25.82
C ASP A 394 11.38 24.33 24.77
N GLY A 395 11.75 25.33 23.96
CA GLY A 395 12.73 25.19 22.87
C GLY A 395 12.23 24.44 21.62
N LEU A 396 11.05 23.80 21.64
CA LEU A 396 10.57 23.08 20.46
C LEU A 396 10.20 24.03 19.31
N ALA A 397 9.68 25.22 19.62
CA ALA A 397 9.39 26.24 18.62
C ALA A 397 10.66 26.68 17.85
N ASP A 398 11.75 26.93 18.57
CA ASP A 398 13.04 27.29 17.97
C ASP A 398 13.62 26.13 17.14
N ALA A 399 13.53 24.89 17.66
CA ALA A 399 14.02 23.70 16.96
C ALA A 399 13.19 23.30 15.72
N GLN A 400 11.94 23.77 15.62
CA GLN A 400 11.06 23.57 14.46
C GLN A 400 11.06 24.77 13.50
N ALA A 401 11.69 25.89 13.85
CA ALA A 401 11.65 27.14 13.07
C ALA A 401 12.06 26.92 11.59
N PRO A 402 11.38 27.59 10.63
CA PRO A 402 10.34 28.62 10.80
C PRO A 402 8.91 28.09 11.01
N LYS A 403 8.68 26.78 11.23
CA LYS A 403 7.34 26.20 11.36
C LYS A 403 6.55 26.79 12.54
N PRO A 404 5.37 27.41 12.30
CA PRO A 404 4.42 27.70 13.37
C PRO A 404 3.74 26.39 13.79
N ILE A 405 4.15 25.83 14.93
CA ILE A 405 3.61 24.56 15.45
C ILE A 405 2.11 24.69 15.72
N ALA A 406 1.32 23.78 15.15
CA ALA A 406 -0.09 23.60 15.46
C ALA A 406 -0.31 22.52 16.52
N VAL A 407 0.32 21.34 16.38
CA VAL A 407 0.23 20.24 17.36
C VAL A 407 1.60 19.57 17.52
N PRO A 408 2.14 19.44 18.75
CA PRO A 408 3.42 18.81 19.01
C PRO A 408 3.28 17.29 19.13
N PHE A 409 2.97 16.59 18.02
CA PHE A 409 2.68 15.15 17.97
C PHE A 409 3.64 14.25 18.79
N GLY A 410 4.95 14.54 18.77
CA GLY A 410 5.97 13.80 19.51
C GLY A 410 5.93 14.01 21.04
N ALA A 411 5.31 15.09 21.51
CA ALA A 411 5.16 15.42 22.93
C ALA A 411 3.84 14.93 23.55
N MET A 412 2.86 14.58 22.71
CA MET A 412 1.51 14.19 23.13
C MET A 412 1.49 13.00 24.10
N LYS A 413 0.34 12.83 24.77
CA LYS A 413 0.12 11.84 25.83
C LYS A 413 -1.09 10.96 25.48
N PRO A 414 -1.22 9.75 26.10
CA PRO A 414 -0.25 9.09 26.98
C PRO A 414 1.05 8.65 26.28
N TYR A 415 1.08 8.62 24.95
CA TYR A 415 2.25 8.34 24.12
C TYR A 415 2.30 9.34 22.94
N PRO A 416 3.45 9.49 22.25
CA PRO A 416 3.54 10.25 21.01
C PRO A 416 2.46 9.83 20.01
N TRP A 417 1.85 10.79 19.32
CA TRP A 417 0.78 10.51 18.35
C TRP A 417 1.30 10.09 16.97
N CYS A 418 2.60 10.20 16.72
CA CYS A 418 3.29 9.71 15.50
C CYS A 418 4.58 8.96 15.88
N PRO A 419 5.10 8.06 15.02
CA PRO A 419 6.34 7.32 15.27
C PRO A 419 7.55 8.23 15.30
N GLU A 420 8.36 8.09 16.34
CA GLU A 420 9.66 8.72 16.53
C GLU A 420 10.82 7.81 16.09
N VAL A 421 10.66 6.49 16.27
CA VAL A 421 11.60 5.45 15.82
C VAL A 421 11.12 4.86 14.49
N LEU A 422 11.91 5.03 13.43
CA LEU A 422 11.52 4.77 12.05
C LEU A 422 12.47 3.80 11.33
N PRO A 423 11.96 2.87 10.49
CA PRO A 423 12.76 1.94 9.73
C PRO A 423 13.40 2.62 8.52
N LEU A 424 14.73 2.59 8.43
CA LEU A 424 15.48 2.96 7.23
C LEU A 424 16.11 1.69 6.67
N GLN A 425 15.80 1.37 5.42
CA GLN A 425 16.27 0.18 4.72
C GLN A 425 16.82 0.57 3.34
N LEU A 426 17.93 -0.05 2.95
CA LEU A 426 18.58 0.08 1.66
C LEU A 426 18.65 -1.32 1.05
N ILE A 427 18.03 -1.50 -0.12
CA ILE A 427 17.97 -2.79 -0.82
C ILE A 427 18.76 -2.69 -2.12
N ARG A 428 19.39 -3.78 -2.50
CA ARG A 428 20.06 -3.99 -3.78
C ARG A 428 19.51 -5.23 -4.47
N ILE A 429 19.21 -5.12 -5.76
CA ILE A 429 18.90 -6.24 -6.66
C ILE A 429 19.81 -6.06 -7.89
N GLY A 430 20.96 -6.73 -7.90
CA GLY A 430 21.98 -6.58 -8.94
C GLY A 430 22.53 -5.15 -9.01
N GLN A 431 22.18 -4.40 -10.06
CA GLN A 431 22.51 -2.97 -10.18
C GLN A 431 21.44 -2.01 -9.62
N LEU A 432 20.19 -2.44 -9.44
CA LEU A 432 19.13 -1.59 -8.88
C LEU A 432 19.30 -1.43 -7.37
N HIS A 433 19.19 -0.20 -6.87
CA HIS A 433 19.21 0.13 -5.45
C HIS A 433 17.94 0.90 -5.06
N LEU A 434 17.31 0.50 -3.96
CA LEU A 434 16.10 1.12 -3.42
C LEU A 434 16.41 1.76 -2.06
N VAL A 435 16.25 3.08 -1.98
CA VAL A 435 16.33 3.89 -0.77
C VAL A 435 14.94 3.95 -0.16
N THR A 436 14.67 3.17 0.88
CA THR A 436 13.30 2.89 1.32
C THR A 436 12.92 3.82 2.47
N VAL A 437 12.03 4.77 2.22
CA VAL A 437 11.73 5.87 3.15
C VAL A 437 10.32 5.71 3.73
N PRO A 438 10.15 5.78 5.07
CA PRO A 438 8.84 5.68 5.72
C PRO A 438 8.07 7.01 5.68
N ALA A 439 8.09 7.71 4.54
CA ALA A 439 7.54 9.05 4.39
C ALA A 439 7.24 9.40 2.92
N GLU A 440 6.60 10.55 2.71
CA GLU A 440 6.36 11.18 1.41
C GLU A 440 7.50 12.17 1.09
N CYS A 441 8.50 11.76 0.29
CA CYS A 441 9.54 12.68 -0.17
C CYS A 441 9.04 13.55 -1.33
N THR A 442 9.28 14.86 -1.30
CA THR A 442 9.17 15.72 -2.50
C THR A 442 10.15 15.27 -3.58
N ILE A 443 9.97 15.71 -4.83
CA ILE A 443 10.84 15.27 -5.93
C ILE A 443 12.31 15.61 -5.70
N VAL A 444 12.63 16.79 -5.15
CA VAL A 444 14.01 17.22 -4.87
C VAL A 444 14.57 16.54 -3.61
N ALA A 445 13.75 16.35 -2.56
CA ALA A 445 14.17 15.52 -1.42
C ALA A 445 14.53 14.10 -1.88
N GLY A 446 13.73 13.53 -2.79
CA GLY A 446 14.01 12.24 -3.42
C GLY A 446 15.31 12.22 -4.23
N LEU A 447 15.55 13.25 -5.06
CA LEU A 447 16.79 13.40 -5.82
C LEU A 447 18.04 13.44 -4.93
N ARG A 448 18.02 14.27 -3.88
CA ARG A 448 19.14 14.44 -2.94
C ARG A 448 19.45 13.17 -2.14
N LEU A 449 18.44 12.34 -1.84
CA LEU A 449 18.62 11.01 -1.26
C LEU A 449 19.26 10.02 -2.25
N ARG A 450 18.79 10.03 -3.52
CA ARG A 450 19.34 9.17 -4.57
C ARG A 450 20.81 9.51 -4.85
N GLN A 451 21.15 10.80 -4.91
CA GLN A 451 22.53 11.29 -5.06
C GLN A 451 23.43 10.82 -3.90
N ALA A 452 23.03 11.08 -2.64
CA ALA A 452 23.83 10.69 -1.47
C ALA A 452 24.15 9.17 -1.43
N VAL A 453 23.24 8.33 -1.89
CA VAL A 453 23.45 6.87 -2.00
C VAL A 453 24.23 6.49 -3.27
N ALA A 454 23.97 7.13 -4.41
CA ALA A 454 24.67 6.87 -5.67
C ALA A 454 26.16 7.20 -5.55
N ASP A 455 26.49 8.37 -4.99
CA ASP A 455 27.85 8.85 -4.78
C ASP A 455 28.61 7.95 -3.78
N GLU A 456 27.97 7.56 -2.68
CA GLU A 456 28.59 6.68 -1.68
C GLU A 456 28.74 5.24 -2.19
N LEU A 457 27.86 4.72 -3.04
CA LEU A 457 28.05 3.41 -3.66
C LEU A 457 28.98 3.44 -4.89
N GLY A 458 29.20 4.61 -5.50
CA GLY A 458 29.90 4.75 -6.78
C GLY A 458 29.11 4.17 -7.96
N VAL A 459 27.79 4.30 -7.96
CA VAL A 459 26.87 3.74 -8.98
C VAL A 459 26.10 4.83 -9.73
N PRO A 460 25.58 4.56 -10.94
CA PRO A 460 24.79 5.54 -11.69
C PRO A 460 23.50 5.95 -10.96
N LEU A 461 23.15 7.24 -11.02
CA LEU A 461 21.99 7.83 -10.32
C LEU A 461 20.65 7.28 -10.81
N GLU A 462 20.57 6.84 -12.06
CA GLU A 462 19.43 6.18 -12.69
C GLU A 462 19.22 4.74 -12.21
N ASN A 463 20.18 4.17 -11.47
CA ASN A 463 20.10 2.87 -10.81
C ASN A 463 19.71 2.98 -9.33
N VAL A 464 19.56 4.19 -8.78
CA VAL A 464 19.12 4.43 -7.40
C VAL A 464 17.74 5.08 -7.42
N LEU A 465 16.74 4.43 -6.81
CA LEU A 465 15.38 4.95 -6.67
C LEU A 465 15.04 5.19 -5.20
N VAL A 466 14.21 6.19 -4.91
CA VAL A 466 13.50 6.24 -3.63
C VAL A 466 12.27 5.34 -3.71
N GLN A 467 12.09 4.49 -2.72
CA GLN A 467 10.85 3.78 -2.45
C GLN A 467 10.20 4.43 -1.23
N GLY A 468 9.39 5.46 -1.46
CA GLY A 468 8.62 6.13 -0.40
C GLY A 468 7.51 5.24 0.16
N TYR A 469 6.80 5.75 1.16
CA TYR A 469 5.64 5.10 1.80
C TYR A 469 5.95 3.70 2.37
N ALA A 470 7.21 3.45 2.77
CA ALA A 470 7.73 2.11 3.03
C ALA A 470 7.95 1.78 4.52
N ASN A 471 7.47 0.62 4.96
CA ASN A 471 7.67 -0.03 6.27
C ASN A 471 7.15 0.73 7.51
N ALA A 472 6.96 2.05 7.43
CA ALA A 472 6.21 2.89 8.35
C ALA A 472 5.78 4.18 7.62
N TYR A 473 5.13 5.09 8.35
CA TYR A 473 4.68 6.37 7.81
C TYR A 473 4.94 7.49 8.83
N SER A 474 5.61 8.56 8.38
CA SER A 474 5.98 9.73 9.19
C SER A 474 5.67 11.05 8.48
N GLN A 475 4.54 11.11 7.77
CA GLN A 475 4.15 12.26 6.93
C GLN A 475 5.23 12.57 5.86
N TYR A 476 5.65 13.83 5.72
CA TYR A 476 6.42 14.33 4.57
C TYR A 476 7.92 14.49 4.87
N VAL A 477 8.71 14.57 3.79
CA VAL A 477 10.12 14.98 3.81
C VAL A 477 10.35 15.97 2.66
N THR A 478 10.53 17.24 3.01
CA THR A 478 10.95 18.30 2.09
C THR A 478 12.47 18.55 2.16
N THR A 479 13.01 19.31 1.21
CA THR A 479 14.32 19.95 1.40
C THR A 479 14.26 21.01 2.51
N PRO A 480 15.40 21.43 3.09
CA PRO A 480 15.46 22.61 3.97
C PRO A 480 14.89 23.88 3.31
N GLU A 481 15.11 24.05 2.01
CA GLU A 481 14.64 25.20 1.23
C GLU A 481 13.11 25.19 1.03
N GLU A 482 12.54 24.04 0.71
CA GLU A 482 11.09 23.81 0.66
C GLU A 482 10.44 23.89 2.05
N TYR A 483 11.15 23.44 3.09
CA TYR A 483 10.70 23.52 4.48
C TYR A 483 10.49 24.98 4.91
N ASP A 484 11.39 25.88 4.51
CA ASP A 484 11.32 27.30 4.86
C ASP A 484 10.08 28.00 4.26
N ALA A 485 9.48 27.46 3.18
CA ALA A 485 8.23 27.96 2.62
C ALA A 485 6.99 27.63 3.47
N GLN A 486 7.05 26.60 4.33
CA GLN A 486 5.94 26.10 5.16
C GLN A 486 4.62 25.91 4.40
N GLN A 487 4.71 25.38 3.17
CA GLN A 487 3.57 24.79 2.46
C GLN A 487 3.14 23.48 3.13
N TYR A 488 2.14 22.78 2.58
CA TYR A 488 1.55 21.60 3.20
C TYR A 488 2.60 20.53 3.58
N GLU A 489 3.53 20.23 2.68
CA GLU A 489 4.62 19.25 2.87
C GLU A 489 5.64 19.73 3.91
N GLY A 490 6.02 21.01 3.89
CA GLY A 490 6.97 21.60 4.85
C GLY A 490 6.40 21.69 6.27
N ALA A 491 5.11 22.03 6.39
CA ALA A 491 4.38 21.97 7.66
C ALA A 491 4.20 20.54 8.16
N SER A 492 4.14 19.56 7.26
CA SER A 492 3.99 18.14 7.59
C SER A 492 5.33 17.38 7.72
N THR A 493 6.47 18.05 7.49
CA THR A 493 7.81 17.46 7.67
C THR A 493 8.14 17.43 9.17
N LEU A 494 7.91 16.28 9.81
CA LEU A 494 7.72 16.20 11.27
C LEU A 494 8.91 16.64 12.12
N PHE A 495 10.14 16.25 11.76
CA PHE A 495 11.33 16.35 12.63
C PHE A 495 12.17 17.62 12.40
N GLY A 496 11.53 18.65 11.85
CA GLY A 496 12.13 19.97 11.61
C GLY A 496 12.88 20.07 10.28
N ARG A 497 13.49 21.25 10.07
CA ARG A 497 14.20 21.65 8.85
C ARG A 497 15.26 20.66 8.37
N TYR A 498 15.91 19.95 9.30
CA TYR A 498 17.00 19.02 9.03
C TYR A 498 16.56 17.55 8.86
N THR A 499 15.26 17.29 8.66
CA THR A 499 14.73 15.94 8.42
C THR A 499 15.38 15.27 7.20
N LEU A 500 15.43 15.94 6.03
CA LEU A 500 16.09 15.40 4.84
C LEU A 500 17.60 15.18 5.05
N PRO A 501 18.38 16.17 5.54
CA PRO A 501 19.79 15.98 5.90
C PRO A 501 20.06 14.76 6.81
N ALA A 502 19.20 14.51 7.81
CA ALA A 502 19.30 13.32 8.66
C ALA A 502 19.08 12.01 7.86
N TYR A 503 18.08 11.97 6.98
CA TYR A 503 17.90 10.83 6.08
C TYR A 503 19.11 10.64 5.14
N GLN A 504 19.65 11.70 4.54
CA GLN A 504 20.84 11.61 3.67
C GLN A 504 22.05 11.05 4.43
N GLN A 505 22.29 11.51 5.65
CA GLN A 505 23.35 10.99 6.52
C GLN A 505 23.19 9.49 6.80
N GLU A 506 21.99 9.08 7.23
CA GLU A 506 21.75 7.68 7.61
C GLU A 506 21.76 6.74 6.39
N PHE A 507 21.24 7.17 5.24
CA PHE A 507 21.33 6.37 4.01
C PHE A 507 22.75 6.31 3.43
N ALA A 508 23.55 7.38 3.54
CA ALA A 508 24.98 7.30 3.25
C ALA A 508 25.69 6.30 4.19
N ARG A 509 25.33 6.27 5.49
CA ARG A 509 25.86 5.27 6.43
C ARG A 509 25.44 3.83 6.06
N LEU A 510 24.20 3.61 5.61
CA LEU A 510 23.75 2.31 5.11
C LEU A 510 24.46 1.90 3.80
N ALA A 511 24.66 2.86 2.88
CA ALA A 511 25.40 2.66 1.64
C ALA A 511 26.87 2.30 1.90
N ALA A 512 27.54 2.99 2.82
CA ALA A 512 28.90 2.67 3.27
C ALA A 512 29.02 1.21 3.76
N ALA A 513 28.05 0.77 4.56
CA ALA A 513 27.99 -0.60 5.09
C ALA A 513 27.62 -1.64 4.02
N MET A 514 26.82 -1.26 3.02
CA MET A 514 26.56 -2.10 1.85
C MET A 514 27.83 -2.28 1.00
N ARG A 515 28.48 -1.18 0.62
CA ARG A 515 29.74 -1.14 -0.17
C ARG A 515 30.88 -1.94 0.48
N SER A 516 30.99 -1.89 1.81
CA SER A 516 32.04 -2.59 2.58
C SER A 516 31.68 -4.01 3.03
N GLY A 517 30.44 -4.48 2.78
CA GLY A 517 29.96 -5.77 3.30
C GLY A 517 29.73 -5.80 4.83
N ALA A 518 29.83 -4.66 5.52
CA ALA A 518 29.69 -4.57 6.97
C ALA A 518 28.23 -4.70 7.44
N SER A 519 28.03 -5.34 8.60
CA SER A 519 26.75 -5.37 9.30
C SER A 519 26.39 -4.00 9.89
N VAL A 520 25.09 -3.68 9.94
CA VAL A 520 24.58 -2.46 10.58
C VAL A 520 23.89 -2.83 11.91
N PRO A 521 24.13 -2.10 13.03
CA PRO A 521 23.37 -2.29 14.27
C PRO A 521 21.88 -1.99 14.05
N PRO A 522 20.95 -2.76 14.66
CA PRO A 522 19.51 -2.62 14.40
C PRO A 522 18.90 -1.29 14.89
N GLY A 523 19.59 -0.53 15.73
CA GLY A 523 19.08 0.71 16.30
C GLY A 523 18.10 0.51 17.47
N PRO A 524 17.39 1.56 17.91
CA PRO A 524 16.39 1.46 18.97
C PRO A 524 15.17 0.63 18.53
N THR A 525 14.61 -0.17 19.44
CA THR A 525 13.40 -0.94 19.17
C THR A 525 12.18 -0.01 19.01
N PRO A 526 11.38 -0.12 17.94
CA PRO A 526 10.14 0.63 17.80
C PRO A 526 9.13 0.29 18.89
N ARG A 527 8.16 1.19 19.10
CA ARG A 527 7.16 1.05 20.15
C ARG A 527 6.15 -0.05 19.81
N ASP A 528 5.83 -0.90 20.78
CA ASP A 528 4.65 -1.76 20.72
C ASP A 528 3.47 -1.04 21.39
N LEU A 529 2.36 -0.96 20.65
CA LEU A 529 1.16 -0.23 21.00
C LEU A 529 -0.11 -1.09 20.97
N ARG A 530 -0.01 -2.40 20.68
CA ARG A 530 -1.16 -3.32 20.52
C ARG A 530 -2.12 -3.36 21.71
N GLY A 531 -1.62 -3.18 22.93
CA GLY A 531 -2.43 -3.13 24.16
C GLY A 531 -2.99 -1.75 24.52
N LYS A 532 -2.93 -0.77 23.62
CA LYS A 532 -3.27 0.65 23.87
C LYS A 532 -4.21 1.24 22.82
N LEU A 533 -4.78 0.37 21.98
CA LEU A 533 -5.65 0.74 20.87
C LEU A 533 -7.08 0.97 21.37
N ILE A 534 -7.76 1.96 20.81
CA ILE A 534 -9.15 2.28 21.12
C ILE A 534 -9.90 2.56 19.83
N ASN A 535 -11.17 2.17 19.80
CA ASN A 535 -12.10 2.40 18.71
C ASN A 535 -13.38 3.05 19.26
N PHE A 536 -13.77 4.19 18.70
CA PHE A 536 -15.05 4.85 18.96
C PHE A 536 -16.02 4.77 17.76
N GLN A 537 -15.60 4.20 16.62
CA GLN A 537 -16.47 3.94 15.49
C GLN A 537 -17.42 2.76 15.82
N PRO A 538 -18.75 2.91 15.65
CA PRO A 538 -19.68 1.82 15.88
C PRO A 538 -19.43 0.61 14.96
N GLY A 539 -19.60 -0.58 15.55
CA GLY A 539 -19.74 -1.84 14.83
C GLY A 539 -21.20 -2.13 14.44
N VAL A 540 -21.44 -3.26 13.76
CA VAL A 540 -22.80 -3.69 13.41
C VAL A 540 -23.53 -4.16 14.67
N VAL A 541 -24.61 -3.47 15.05
CA VAL A 541 -25.47 -3.92 16.16
C VAL A 541 -26.26 -5.16 15.70
N PHE A 542 -27.13 -4.97 14.72
CA PHE A 542 -27.88 -5.99 13.98
C PHE A 542 -28.32 -5.44 12.63
N ASP A 543 -28.83 -6.31 11.75
CA ASP A 543 -29.50 -5.94 10.50
C ASP A 543 -30.95 -6.41 10.52
N ASP A 544 -31.81 -5.72 9.79
CA ASP A 544 -33.21 -6.10 9.58
C ASP A 544 -33.62 -5.87 8.11
N LYS A 545 -34.78 -6.38 7.73
CA LYS A 545 -35.33 -6.32 6.38
C LYS A 545 -36.65 -5.54 6.35
N PRO A 546 -37.01 -4.86 5.24
CA PRO A 546 -38.32 -4.22 5.12
C PRO A 546 -39.46 -5.24 5.31
N PRO A 547 -40.62 -4.83 5.90
CA PRO A 547 -41.75 -5.73 6.09
C PRO A 547 -42.18 -6.43 4.80
N GLY A 548 -42.32 -7.76 4.86
CA GLY A 548 -42.70 -8.58 3.70
C GLY A 548 -41.58 -8.81 2.66
N ARG A 549 -40.32 -8.51 3.00
CA ARG A 549 -39.14 -8.81 2.17
C ARG A 549 -38.17 -9.76 2.89
N GLU A 550 -37.31 -10.41 2.11
CA GLU A 550 -36.15 -11.18 2.58
C GLU A 550 -34.82 -10.51 2.20
N PHE A 551 -33.73 -10.87 2.89
CA PHE A 551 -32.38 -10.46 2.46
C PHE A 551 -32.05 -11.09 1.10
N GLY A 552 -31.57 -10.27 0.16
CA GLY A 552 -31.38 -10.67 -1.24
C GLY A 552 -32.58 -10.43 -2.15
N ASP A 553 -33.73 -9.99 -1.63
CA ASP A 553 -34.85 -9.58 -2.48
C ASP A 553 -34.47 -8.39 -3.36
N VAL A 554 -34.86 -8.46 -4.64
CA VAL A 554 -34.70 -7.36 -5.57
C VAL A 554 -35.75 -6.28 -5.27
N LEU A 555 -35.27 -5.06 -5.06
CA LEU A 555 -36.06 -3.83 -4.90
C LEU A 555 -36.25 -3.15 -6.25
N THR A 556 -35.16 -3.02 -7.01
CA THR A 556 -35.14 -2.39 -8.34
C THR A 556 -34.54 -3.38 -9.34
N GLU A 557 -35.37 -3.88 -10.25
CA GLU A 557 -34.97 -4.80 -11.33
C GLU A 557 -34.40 -4.03 -12.53
N PRO A 558 -33.34 -4.54 -13.20
CA PRO A 558 -32.77 -3.91 -14.40
C PRO A 558 -33.77 -3.92 -15.55
N ALA A 559 -33.62 -2.99 -16.50
CA ALA A 559 -34.41 -2.97 -17.73
C ALA A 559 -34.21 -4.27 -18.53
N THR A 560 -35.19 -4.67 -19.34
CA THR A 560 -35.14 -5.96 -20.06
C THR A 560 -34.14 -5.98 -21.21
N ARG A 561 -33.70 -4.80 -21.69
CA ARG A 561 -32.69 -4.64 -22.73
C ARG A 561 -31.84 -3.40 -22.47
N TYR A 562 -30.55 -3.50 -22.79
CA TYR A 562 -29.58 -2.41 -22.84
C TYR A 562 -28.72 -2.50 -24.12
N ARG A 563 -28.12 -1.39 -24.50
CA ARG A 563 -27.03 -1.30 -25.48
C ARG A 563 -25.67 -1.25 -24.77
N ARG A 564 -24.58 -1.47 -25.51
CA ARG A 564 -23.22 -1.20 -25.00
C ARG A 564 -23.07 0.29 -24.65
N ALA A 565 -22.22 0.57 -23.66
CA ALA A 565 -22.04 1.88 -23.03
C ALA A 565 -23.27 2.49 -22.32
N GLU A 566 -24.38 1.75 -22.18
CA GLU A 566 -25.42 2.07 -21.21
C GLU A 566 -25.09 1.48 -19.83
N GLN A 567 -25.61 2.09 -18.76
CA GLN A 567 -25.44 1.60 -17.39
C GLN A 567 -26.63 0.76 -16.94
N VAL A 568 -26.37 -0.47 -16.50
CA VAL A 568 -27.34 -1.30 -15.77
C VAL A 568 -27.35 -0.87 -14.31
N THR A 569 -28.52 -0.86 -13.68
CA THR A 569 -28.69 -0.68 -12.23
C THR A 569 -29.63 -1.76 -11.69
N ALA A 570 -29.28 -2.33 -10.54
CA ALA A 570 -30.15 -3.17 -9.74
C ALA A 570 -30.01 -2.82 -8.25
N GLU A 571 -31.07 -2.98 -7.47
CA GLU A 571 -31.05 -2.73 -6.02
C GLU A 571 -31.64 -3.91 -5.25
N PHE A 572 -31.03 -4.22 -4.11
CA PHE A 572 -31.37 -5.38 -3.28
C PHE A 572 -31.54 -4.98 -1.80
N VAL A 573 -32.37 -5.72 -1.06
CA VAL A 573 -32.33 -5.74 0.41
C VAL A 573 -31.03 -6.39 0.85
N THR A 574 -30.27 -5.72 1.72
CA THR A 574 -28.95 -6.18 2.17
C THR A 574 -28.72 -5.95 3.67
N GLY A 575 -27.75 -6.66 4.23
CA GLY A 575 -27.17 -6.40 5.55
C GLY A 575 -25.89 -5.58 5.46
N HIS A 576 -25.33 -5.19 6.60
CA HIS A 576 -24.15 -4.32 6.64
C HIS A 576 -22.85 -5.04 6.22
N PRO A 577 -22.03 -4.50 5.28
CA PRO A 577 -20.85 -5.20 4.75
C PRO A 577 -19.67 -5.34 5.74
N LYS A 578 -19.69 -4.68 6.91
CA LYS A 578 -18.78 -5.05 8.04
C LYS A 578 -19.02 -6.47 8.57
N ASN A 579 -20.18 -7.10 8.30
CA ASN A 579 -20.43 -8.47 8.74
C ASN A 579 -19.46 -9.48 8.12
N ASP A 580 -19.01 -9.23 6.88
CA ASP A 580 -18.10 -10.07 6.12
C ASP A 580 -17.51 -9.24 4.97
N LEU A 581 -16.19 -9.06 4.95
CA LEU A 581 -15.47 -8.29 3.91
C LEU A 581 -15.55 -8.93 2.52
N ARG A 582 -15.93 -10.21 2.47
CA ARG A 582 -15.88 -11.09 1.30
C ARG A 582 -14.50 -11.10 0.66
N THR A 583 -13.45 -11.13 1.46
CA THR A 583 -12.05 -11.31 1.04
C THR A 583 -11.93 -12.55 0.15
N ASP A 584 -11.33 -12.40 -1.03
CA ASP A 584 -11.30 -13.44 -2.10
C ASP A 584 -12.68 -13.95 -2.59
N GLY A 585 -13.75 -13.26 -2.20
CA GLY A 585 -15.09 -13.34 -2.77
C GLY A 585 -15.49 -12.03 -3.47
N THR A 586 -16.79 -11.74 -3.51
CA THR A 586 -17.32 -10.48 -4.09
C THR A 586 -18.71 -10.16 -3.53
N PHE A 587 -19.05 -8.87 -3.41
CA PHE A 587 -20.42 -8.42 -3.07
C PHE A 587 -21.37 -8.39 -4.28
N ALA A 588 -20.82 -8.28 -5.49
CA ALA A 588 -21.57 -8.03 -6.71
C ALA A 588 -20.91 -8.74 -7.88
N GLU A 589 -21.67 -9.54 -8.63
CA GLU A 589 -21.19 -10.12 -9.88
C GLU A 589 -22.19 -9.91 -11.03
N VAL A 590 -21.64 -9.73 -12.23
CA VAL A 590 -22.38 -9.75 -13.49
C VAL A 590 -22.16 -11.10 -14.13
N GLN A 591 -23.24 -11.80 -14.45
CA GLN A 591 -23.18 -13.10 -15.10
C GLN A 591 -23.80 -13.06 -16.50
N ARG A 592 -23.14 -13.70 -17.46
CA ARG A 592 -23.63 -13.91 -18.84
C ARG A 592 -24.07 -15.35 -19.05
N GLN A 593 -25.15 -15.57 -19.79
CA GLN A 593 -25.55 -16.91 -20.19
C GLN A 593 -24.73 -17.41 -21.39
N VAL A 594 -24.02 -18.52 -21.23
CA VAL A 594 -23.14 -19.15 -22.24
C VAL A 594 -23.39 -20.66 -22.24
N GLY A 595 -23.79 -21.23 -23.38
CA GLY A 595 -24.09 -22.67 -23.46
C GLY A 595 -25.27 -23.14 -22.60
N GLY A 596 -26.11 -22.21 -22.14
CA GLY A 596 -27.20 -22.46 -21.17
C GLY A 596 -26.82 -22.14 -19.72
N GLU A 597 -25.54 -22.19 -19.38
CA GLU A 597 -24.99 -21.92 -18.05
C GLU A 597 -24.82 -20.41 -17.80
N TRP A 598 -24.84 -19.99 -16.54
CA TRP A 598 -24.45 -18.64 -16.14
C TRP A 598 -22.97 -18.61 -15.77
N ARG A 599 -22.20 -17.68 -16.37
CA ARG A 599 -20.77 -17.51 -16.12
C ARG A 599 -20.50 -16.07 -15.72
N ARG A 600 -19.71 -15.86 -14.66
CA ARG A 600 -19.25 -14.54 -14.22
C ARG A 600 -18.41 -13.88 -15.32
N VAL A 601 -18.63 -12.59 -15.54
CA VAL A 601 -17.93 -11.77 -16.55
C VAL A 601 -17.48 -10.40 -16.03
N ALA A 602 -17.97 -10.00 -14.86
CA ALA A 602 -17.43 -8.90 -14.06
C ALA A 602 -17.85 -9.13 -12.59
N ASP A 603 -17.13 -8.51 -11.66
CA ASP A 603 -17.37 -8.54 -10.22
C ASP A 603 -16.79 -7.27 -9.56
N ASP A 604 -16.92 -7.09 -8.23
CA ASP A 604 -16.39 -5.90 -7.51
C ASP A 604 -14.86 -5.68 -7.58
N ARG A 605 -14.11 -6.50 -8.36
CA ARG A 605 -12.72 -6.27 -8.79
C ARG A 605 -12.60 -5.68 -10.21
N HIS A 606 -13.71 -5.40 -10.88
CA HIS A 606 -13.75 -4.86 -12.25
C HIS A 606 -14.23 -3.41 -12.26
N TRP A 607 -13.45 -2.55 -12.92
CA TRP A 607 -13.75 -1.12 -13.11
C TRP A 607 -15.17 -0.81 -13.60
N SER A 608 -15.76 -1.69 -14.42
CA SER A 608 -17.11 -1.50 -14.97
C SER A 608 -18.25 -1.64 -13.94
N THR A 609 -17.99 -2.08 -12.71
CA THR A 609 -19.03 -2.35 -11.71
C THR A 609 -18.82 -1.56 -10.45
N LYS A 610 -19.91 -1.05 -9.85
CA LYS A 610 -19.87 -0.36 -8.56
C LYS A 610 -20.90 -0.98 -7.63
N TYR A 611 -20.48 -1.33 -6.42
CA TYR A 611 -21.34 -1.72 -5.31
C TYR A 611 -21.50 -0.52 -4.39
N HIS A 612 -22.72 -0.05 -4.16
CA HIS A 612 -23.04 1.00 -3.20
C HIS A 612 -23.89 0.40 -2.06
N TRP A 613 -23.59 0.79 -0.83
CA TRP A 613 -24.36 0.43 0.35
C TRP A 613 -24.96 1.67 1.01
N THR A 614 -26.24 1.60 1.38
CA THR A 614 -26.97 2.70 2.03
C THR A 614 -27.81 2.21 3.20
N ARG A 615 -27.65 2.84 4.37
CA ARG A 615 -28.53 2.65 5.55
C ARG A 615 -29.92 3.21 5.29
N SER A 616 -30.96 2.50 5.73
CA SER A 616 -32.33 3.00 5.80
C SER A 616 -32.93 2.71 7.18
N GLY A 617 -33.47 3.74 7.83
CA GLY A 617 -33.93 3.65 9.22
C GLY A 617 -32.80 3.21 10.18
N ALA A 618 -33.14 2.39 11.18
CA ALA A 618 -32.19 1.96 12.21
C ALA A 618 -31.32 0.75 11.82
N ALA A 619 -31.88 -0.22 11.09
CA ALA A 619 -31.23 -1.52 10.85
C ALA A 619 -31.40 -2.08 9.43
N THR A 620 -32.24 -1.49 8.58
CA THR A 620 -32.38 -1.96 7.18
C THR A 620 -31.31 -1.32 6.30
N SER A 621 -30.93 -1.97 5.20
CA SER A 621 -30.04 -1.36 4.21
C SER A 621 -30.32 -1.84 2.79
N THR A 622 -29.86 -1.06 1.80
CA THR A 622 -29.94 -1.41 0.39
C THR A 622 -28.55 -1.54 -0.22
N ALA A 623 -28.39 -2.53 -1.10
CA ALA A 623 -27.24 -2.67 -1.98
C ALA A 623 -27.66 -2.23 -3.38
N LYS A 624 -27.12 -1.11 -3.88
CA LYS A 624 -27.27 -0.69 -5.28
C LYS A 624 -26.04 -1.13 -6.05
N ILE A 625 -26.23 -1.96 -7.06
CA ILE A 625 -25.17 -2.43 -7.96
C ILE A 625 -25.38 -1.78 -9.32
N THR A 626 -24.34 -1.15 -9.85
CA THR A 626 -24.30 -0.67 -11.24
C THR A 626 -23.30 -1.46 -12.07
N TRP A 627 -23.57 -1.57 -13.38
CA TRP A 627 -22.64 -2.11 -14.36
C TRP A 627 -22.66 -1.24 -15.63
N ASP A 628 -21.55 -0.55 -15.88
CA ASP A 628 -21.30 0.22 -17.09
C ASP A 628 -20.89 -0.74 -18.21
N ILE A 629 -21.80 -1.03 -19.14
CA ILE A 629 -21.63 -2.12 -20.11
C ILE A 629 -20.44 -1.81 -21.04
N PRO A 630 -19.34 -2.60 -21.03
CA PRO A 630 -18.17 -2.29 -21.84
C PRO A 630 -18.48 -2.25 -23.35
N PRO A 631 -17.81 -1.40 -24.15
CA PRO A 631 -17.92 -1.41 -25.62
C PRO A 631 -17.53 -2.76 -26.25
N SER A 632 -16.77 -3.59 -25.55
CA SER A 632 -16.38 -4.96 -25.94
C SER A 632 -17.38 -6.04 -25.51
N ALA A 633 -18.44 -5.71 -24.74
CA ALA A 633 -19.35 -6.69 -24.17
C ALA A 633 -20.05 -7.54 -25.26
N PRO A 634 -19.94 -8.88 -25.24
CA PRO A 634 -20.64 -9.73 -26.20
C PRO A 634 -22.16 -9.55 -26.11
N ALA A 635 -22.87 -9.60 -27.24
CA ALA A 635 -24.35 -9.65 -27.20
C ALA A 635 -24.81 -10.93 -26.45
N GLY A 636 -25.91 -10.85 -25.71
CA GLY A 636 -26.43 -12.02 -24.98
C GLY A 636 -27.36 -11.70 -23.82
N ARG A 637 -27.68 -12.72 -23.02
CA ARG A 637 -28.46 -12.59 -21.79
C ARG A 637 -27.53 -12.44 -20.59
N TYR A 638 -27.86 -11.50 -19.72
CA TYR A 638 -27.10 -11.12 -18.53
C TYR A 638 -28.00 -11.07 -17.30
N ARG A 639 -27.42 -11.18 -16.10
CA ARG A 639 -28.08 -10.92 -14.81
C ARG A 639 -27.07 -10.36 -13.81
N ILE A 640 -27.55 -9.63 -12.81
CA ILE A 640 -26.74 -9.22 -11.65
C ILE A 640 -27.07 -10.17 -10.50
N VAL A 641 -26.03 -10.61 -9.77
CA VAL A 641 -26.13 -11.38 -8.54
C VAL A 641 -25.46 -10.59 -7.43
N HIS A 642 -26.12 -10.49 -6.28
CA HIS A 642 -25.62 -9.84 -5.09
C HIS A 642 -25.35 -10.90 -4.01
N HIS A 643 -24.18 -10.86 -3.40
CA HIS A 643 -23.86 -11.66 -2.21
C HIS A 643 -23.67 -10.73 -1.02
N GLY A 644 -24.29 -11.07 0.11
CA GLY A 644 -24.16 -10.29 1.33
C GLY A 644 -24.28 -11.16 2.58
N ASN A 645 -24.03 -10.56 3.74
CA ASN A 645 -24.20 -11.17 5.05
C ASN A 645 -25.03 -10.23 5.93
N TRP A 646 -25.90 -10.77 6.77
CA TRP A 646 -26.71 -10.04 7.73
C TRP A 646 -26.49 -10.58 9.14
N LYS A 647 -26.62 -9.70 10.14
CA LYS A 647 -26.44 -10.05 11.55
C LYS A 647 -27.78 -10.09 12.30
N ASN A 648 -28.09 -11.23 12.90
CA ASN A 648 -29.32 -11.44 13.65
C ASN A 648 -29.30 -10.73 15.01
N GLY A 649 -30.29 -9.89 15.28
CA GLY A 649 -30.38 -9.10 16.52
C GLY A 649 -30.69 -9.89 17.81
N TRP A 650 -31.10 -11.15 17.72
CA TRP A 650 -31.45 -11.98 18.89
C TRP A 650 -30.28 -12.81 19.41
N ASN A 651 -29.43 -13.34 18.52
CA ASN A 651 -28.31 -14.22 18.88
C ASN A 651 -26.94 -13.73 18.38
N GLY A 652 -26.88 -12.64 17.60
CA GLY A 652 -25.65 -12.07 17.04
C GLY A 652 -25.06 -12.87 15.86
N GLU A 653 -25.73 -13.92 15.40
CA GLU A 653 -25.27 -14.80 14.32
C GLU A 653 -25.22 -14.05 12.98
N ILE A 654 -24.15 -14.27 12.22
CA ILE A 654 -23.97 -13.70 10.88
C ILE A 654 -24.28 -14.78 9.84
N SER A 655 -25.25 -14.50 8.98
CA SER A 655 -25.71 -15.43 7.93
C SER A 655 -25.52 -14.84 6.54
N ALA A 656 -25.00 -15.65 5.61
CA ALA A 656 -24.84 -15.29 4.21
C ALA A 656 -26.16 -15.46 3.43
N PHE A 657 -26.34 -14.66 2.37
CA PHE A 657 -27.46 -14.77 1.44
C PHE A 657 -27.00 -14.44 0.00
N THR A 658 -27.85 -14.73 -0.98
CA THR A 658 -27.63 -14.35 -2.38
C THR A 658 -28.92 -13.86 -3.02
N GLY A 659 -28.90 -12.66 -3.58
CA GLY A 659 -29.96 -12.10 -4.41
C GLY A 659 -29.63 -12.23 -5.90
N THR A 660 -30.62 -12.32 -6.77
CA THR A 660 -30.41 -12.41 -8.22
C THR A 660 -31.52 -11.71 -8.99
N THR A 661 -31.15 -10.84 -9.93
CA THR A 661 -32.12 -10.14 -10.80
C THR A 661 -32.77 -11.07 -11.81
N ARG A 662 -33.89 -10.62 -12.40
CA ARG A 662 -34.31 -11.14 -13.71
C ARG A 662 -33.18 -10.98 -14.74
N ALA A 663 -33.21 -11.83 -15.75
CA ALA A 663 -32.28 -11.73 -16.88
C ALA A 663 -32.67 -10.58 -17.83
N PHE A 664 -31.68 -9.85 -18.32
CA PHE A 664 -31.80 -8.79 -19.32
C PHE A 664 -30.93 -9.09 -20.55
N VAL A 665 -31.12 -8.36 -21.65
CA VAL A 665 -30.39 -8.55 -22.92
C VAL A 665 -29.46 -7.38 -23.19
N VAL A 666 -28.19 -7.65 -23.47
CA VAL A 666 -27.27 -6.67 -24.06
C VAL A 666 -27.19 -6.90 -25.57
N THR A 667 -27.41 -5.83 -26.35
CA THR A 667 -27.36 -5.86 -27.83
C THR A 667 -26.14 -5.17 -28.40
#